data_AF-A0A537Z4Y1-F1
#
_entry.id   AF-A0A537Z4Y1-F1
#
_cell.length_a   1.000
_cell.length_b   1.000
_cell.length_c   1.000
_cell.angle_alpha   90.00
_cell.angle_beta   90.00
_cell.angle_gamma   90.00
#
_symmetry.space_group_name_H-M   'P 1'
#
loop_
_entity.id
_entity.type
_entity.pdbx_description
1 polymer ?
#
loop_
_entity_poly.entity_id
_entity_poly.type
_entity_poly.pdbx_seq_one_letter_code
_entity_poly.pdbx_strand_id
1 'polypeptide(L)'
;MEELDRRQFLRRAGGAALAAGLAPTGFELIRASSASKHSDPGLRALARELRGPVYAPGSRGYGRAHRIVNLRYAAVDPVGVAQPETVADVKACVRWGHRYGVRLVPRSGGHSYAGYSTGRGALQVDMRRMAAVRLDGASGTAAVGPGAQLMKVYLDLAAHGVTIPAGSCPTVGIGGLALGGGYGLASRRFGLTTDNVRRVGIVLADGRHVTASRGKHPDLFWACRGGGGGNFGIVTGFRFRVHSVRDATRFSISWPWDEAEAVVRAWQKWAPHAPDELDSILNLHTDTGSPHVHCVGQYFGSTRHLQPLLHPVTRVGTPSVSMRTQPYGDVQKWLAGCSGETPSQCLAYSPERFAAKSHYFRRPLSSSGRTAIVHAISRAQDLHRSGAVILDAYGGAINRVHPHDTAFVHRKELFSAQLYVSWGSHHAEHSTLKWLRDLHARLAPHASGFAYQNYIDPELASWQHAYYGSNWTRLVDVKRRYDPDDFFHFRLPSEHPAGLARSALLADRAYQLGLAHLRAAVDTQPRGLALQLGDGHRAGAGARPLRGAALARRRLRSLAAERRAGPLRQLRDRLLPTCSGLRLLHVAARGLALLLRSHLTSRARVKGPLPGFNRHEHPRARTPAARVARARRRARHGPCPRRARPHAARAPPSAARARGREPRPARHAGPPGLWSSGAPRGRARRAAASPVGPRA
;
A
#
# COMPACT_ATOMS: atom_id res chain seq x y z
N MET A 1 -1.17 -13.32 -30.31
CA MET A 1 -0.46 -13.22 -29.01
C MET A 1 -1.44 -12.62 -28.02
N GLU A 2 -1.67 -13.25 -26.87
CA GLU A 2 -2.75 -12.84 -25.95
C GLU A 2 -2.35 -11.58 -25.16
N GLU A 3 -3.24 -10.60 -25.07
CA GLU A 3 -2.92 -9.32 -24.43
C GLU A 3 -3.14 -9.39 -22.90
N LEU A 4 -2.06 -9.64 -22.18
CA LEU A 4 -2.09 -9.79 -20.71
C LEU A 4 -2.67 -8.55 -20.01
N ASP A 5 -3.62 -8.78 -19.10
CA ASP A 5 -4.18 -7.76 -18.21
C ASP A 5 -3.69 -7.91 -16.76
N ARG A 6 -3.99 -6.94 -15.86
CA ARG A 6 -3.44 -6.99 -14.49
C ARG A 6 -4.02 -8.09 -13.60
N ARG A 7 -5.00 -8.89 -14.04
CA ARG A 7 -5.56 -10.05 -13.32
C ARG A 7 -4.98 -11.33 -13.86
N GLN A 8 -4.66 -11.38 -15.15
CA GLN A 8 -3.64 -12.30 -15.66
C GLN A 8 -2.23 -12.00 -15.09
N PHE A 9 -1.97 -10.81 -14.53
CA PHE A 9 -0.75 -10.48 -13.78
C PHE A 9 -0.86 -10.73 -12.27
N LEU A 10 -2.01 -10.46 -11.62
CA LEU A 10 -2.16 -10.64 -10.16
C LEU A 10 -2.57 -12.06 -9.78
N ARG A 11 -3.34 -12.77 -10.63
CA ARG A 11 -3.49 -14.24 -10.51
C ARG A 11 -2.23 -15.00 -10.95
N ARG A 12 -1.28 -14.29 -11.58
CA ARG A 12 0.11 -14.73 -11.80
C ARG A 12 1.11 -14.03 -10.87
N ALA A 13 0.67 -13.66 -9.69
CA ALA A 13 1.53 -13.32 -8.56
C ALA A 13 0.89 -13.79 -7.25
N GLY A 14 -0.03 -14.75 -7.35
CA GLY A 14 -1.22 -14.85 -6.51
C GLY A 14 -2.09 -16.02 -6.97
N GLY A 15 -1.61 -17.22 -6.66
CA GLY A 15 -1.99 -18.48 -7.29
C GLY A 15 -3.50 -18.68 -7.52
N ALA A 16 -3.85 -18.88 -8.79
CA ALA A 16 -5.20 -19.26 -9.19
C ALA A 16 -5.60 -20.61 -8.57
N ALA A 17 -6.50 -20.58 -7.58
CA ALA A 17 -7.20 -21.79 -7.15
C ALA A 17 -8.08 -22.30 -8.30
N LEU A 18 -7.75 -23.50 -8.82
CA LEU A 18 -8.56 -24.18 -9.82
C LEU A 18 -9.96 -24.46 -9.26
N ALA A 19 -10.98 -23.97 -9.95
CA ALA A 19 -12.37 -24.26 -9.63
C ALA A 19 -12.75 -25.64 -10.20
N ALA A 20 -12.50 -26.70 -9.44
CA ALA A 20 -13.06 -28.02 -9.74
C ALA A 20 -14.59 -27.95 -9.64
N GLY A 21 -15.28 -28.12 -10.77
CA GLY A 21 -16.74 -28.18 -10.80
C GLY A 21 -17.23 -29.52 -10.25
N LEU A 22 -18.02 -29.47 -9.17
CA LEU A 22 -18.81 -30.61 -8.71
C LEU A 22 -20.27 -30.37 -9.10
N ALA A 23 -20.88 -31.36 -9.75
CA ALA A 23 -22.30 -31.35 -10.06
C ALA A 23 -23.15 -31.50 -8.79
N PRO A 24 -24.38 -30.93 -8.74
CA PRO A 24 -25.24 -31.07 -7.58
C PRO A 24 -25.90 -32.45 -7.55
N THR A 25 -25.50 -33.29 -6.59
CA THR A 25 -26.31 -34.43 -6.12
C THR A 25 -27.21 -33.99 -4.96
N GLY A 26 -28.31 -34.73 -4.74
CA GLY A 26 -29.49 -34.23 -4.01
C GLY A 26 -29.26 -33.84 -2.55
N PHE A 27 -29.91 -32.77 -2.12
CA PHE A 27 -30.09 -32.41 -0.72
C PHE A 27 -31.43 -32.95 -0.22
N GLU A 28 -31.42 -33.80 0.81
CA GLU A 28 -32.63 -34.11 1.56
C GLU A 28 -33.10 -32.93 2.42
N LEU A 29 -34.43 -32.81 2.56
CA LEU A 29 -35.10 -31.66 3.17
C LEU A 29 -35.27 -31.82 4.69
N ILE A 30 -34.16 -31.80 5.43
CA ILE A 30 -34.22 -31.66 6.90
C ILE A 30 -34.71 -30.25 7.25
N ARG A 31 -36.02 -30.14 7.56
CA ARG A 31 -36.67 -28.93 8.11
C ARG A 31 -36.17 -28.64 9.53
N ALA A 32 -35.00 -28.02 9.65
CA ALA A 32 -34.54 -27.44 10.91
C ALA A 32 -35.42 -26.24 11.30
N SER A 33 -36.11 -26.33 12.44
CA SER A 33 -37.09 -25.33 12.89
C SER A 33 -36.49 -23.93 13.12
N SER A 34 -37.26 -22.89 12.82
CA SER A 34 -36.85 -21.49 12.89
C SER A 34 -36.98 -20.92 14.31
N ALA A 35 -35.98 -21.17 15.17
CA ALA A 35 -35.84 -20.54 16.49
C ALA A 35 -34.57 -19.67 16.59
N SER A 36 -34.61 -18.63 17.44
CA SER A 36 -33.64 -17.53 17.48
C SER A 36 -32.17 -17.95 17.67
N LYS A 37 -31.32 -17.70 16.66
CA LYS A 37 -29.85 -17.71 16.78
C LYS A 37 -29.24 -16.31 16.88
N HIS A 38 -29.80 -15.49 17.76
CA HIS A 38 -29.18 -14.25 18.25
C HIS A 38 -29.06 -14.32 19.78
N SER A 39 -28.06 -15.05 20.30
CA SER A 39 -27.87 -15.26 21.75
C SER A 39 -27.43 -13.99 22.49
N ASP A 40 -26.51 -13.22 21.92
CA ASP A 40 -25.94 -12.02 22.56
C ASP A 40 -26.96 -10.86 22.70
N PRO A 41 -27.29 -10.41 23.93
CA PRO A 41 -28.25 -9.31 24.15
C PRO A 41 -27.71 -7.94 23.71
N GLY A 42 -26.40 -7.72 23.77
CA GLY A 42 -25.75 -6.46 23.39
C GLY A 42 -25.86 -6.22 21.89
N LEU A 43 -25.62 -7.22 21.06
CA LEU A 43 -25.79 -7.15 19.61
C LEU A 43 -27.27 -6.98 19.22
N ARG A 44 -28.20 -7.61 19.96
CA ARG A 44 -29.65 -7.35 19.78
C ARG A 44 -30.03 -5.91 20.14
N ALA A 45 -29.34 -5.29 21.11
CA ALA A 45 -29.53 -3.86 21.41
C ALA A 45 -28.92 -2.96 20.31
N LEU A 46 -27.69 -3.24 19.86
CA LEU A 46 -27.05 -2.51 18.77
C LEU A 46 -27.87 -2.56 17.48
N ALA A 47 -28.45 -3.72 17.15
CA ALA A 47 -29.33 -3.90 16.00
C ALA A 47 -30.59 -3.02 16.02
N ARG A 48 -30.98 -2.46 17.19
CA ARG A 48 -32.08 -1.49 17.32
C ARG A 48 -31.61 -0.03 17.32
N GLU A 49 -30.33 0.24 17.57
CA GLU A 49 -29.73 1.60 17.50
C GLU A 49 -29.22 1.96 16.08
N LEU A 50 -29.13 1.00 15.16
CA LEU A 50 -28.59 1.16 13.81
C LEU A 50 -29.67 1.13 12.71
N ARG A 51 -29.39 1.78 11.58
CA ARG A 51 -30.11 1.55 10.30
C ARG A 51 -29.47 0.39 9.53
N GLY A 52 -28.15 0.31 9.58
CA GLY A 52 -27.39 -0.80 9.02
C GLY A 52 -27.56 -2.12 9.79
N PRO A 53 -27.51 -3.29 9.12
CA PRO A 53 -27.67 -4.57 9.79
C PRO A 53 -26.50 -4.89 10.73
N VAL A 54 -26.81 -5.62 11.81
CA VAL A 54 -25.85 -6.22 12.73
C VAL A 54 -25.98 -7.75 12.64
N TYR A 55 -24.86 -8.44 12.49
CA TYR A 55 -24.79 -9.89 12.37
C TYR A 55 -24.02 -10.48 13.56
N ALA A 56 -24.67 -11.36 14.33
CA ALA A 56 -24.01 -12.22 15.31
C ALA A 56 -23.42 -13.48 14.62
N PRO A 57 -22.36 -14.10 15.17
CA PRO A 57 -21.84 -15.38 14.71
C PRO A 57 -22.94 -16.43 14.55
N GLY A 58 -22.91 -17.17 13.44
CA GLY A 58 -23.94 -18.16 13.10
C GLY A 58 -25.27 -17.59 12.57
N SER A 59 -25.49 -16.28 12.52
CA SER A 59 -26.72 -15.70 11.95
C SER A 59 -26.71 -15.68 10.42
N ARG A 60 -27.91 -15.66 9.80
CA ARG A 60 -28.04 -15.70 8.33
C ARG A 60 -27.42 -14.45 7.70
N GLY A 61 -26.32 -14.65 6.97
CA GLY A 61 -25.56 -13.58 6.31
C GLY A 61 -24.24 -13.22 7.00
N TYR A 62 -24.01 -13.67 8.24
CA TYR A 62 -22.78 -13.42 9.00
C TYR A 62 -21.52 -13.71 8.21
N GLY A 63 -21.39 -14.92 7.64
CA GLY A 63 -20.23 -15.34 6.85
C GLY A 63 -20.00 -14.53 5.56
N ARG A 64 -20.98 -13.75 5.07
CA ARG A 64 -20.79 -12.80 3.96
C ARG A 64 -20.34 -11.42 4.45
N ALA A 65 -20.81 -11.00 5.62
CA ALA A 65 -20.39 -9.77 6.27
C ALA A 65 -18.94 -9.88 6.77
N HIS A 66 -18.65 -10.88 7.61
CA HIS A 66 -17.35 -11.13 8.25
C HIS A 66 -16.18 -11.32 7.26
N ARG A 67 -16.38 -12.09 6.19
CA ARG A 67 -15.35 -12.53 5.22
C ARG A 67 -14.42 -11.41 4.75
N ILE A 68 -13.13 -11.51 5.08
CA ILE A 68 -12.02 -10.62 4.67
C ILE A 68 -11.15 -11.25 3.58
N VAL A 69 -10.43 -10.44 2.81
CA VAL A 69 -9.75 -10.87 1.57
C VAL A 69 -8.60 -11.84 1.82
N ASN A 70 -7.75 -11.57 2.83
CA ASN A 70 -6.69 -12.50 3.22
C ASN A 70 -7.26 -13.66 4.06
N LEU A 71 -7.46 -14.80 3.42
CA LEU A 71 -7.95 -16.03 4.04
C LEU A 71 -6.99 -16.63 5.08
N ARG A 72 -5.73 -16.17 5.15
CA ARG A 72 -4.82 -16.50 6.27
C ARG A 72 -5.46 -16.16 7.63
N TYR A 73 -6.34 -15.16 7.66
CA TYR A 73 -7.05 -14.70 8.85
C TYR A 73 -8.54 -15.05 8.84
N ALA A 74 -8.99 -15.98 7.97
CA ALA A 74 -10.41 -16.35 7.86
C ALA A 74 -11.00 -16.95 9.15
N ALA A 75 -10.19 -17.60 9.98
CA ALA A 75 -10.59 -18.16 11.27
C ALA A 75 -10.56 -17.13 12.44
N VAL A 76 -10.30 -15.85 12.16
CA VAL A 76 -10.34 -14.77 13.17
C VAL A 76 -11.76 -14.22 13.27
N ASP A 77 -12.52 -14.82 14.17
CA ASP A 77 -13.95 -14.56 14.38
C ASP A 77 -14.17 -13.38 15.37
N PRO A 78 -14.80 -12.26 14.95
CA PRO A 78 -15.21 -11.16 15.83
C PRO A 78 -16.44 -11.56 16.68
N VAL A 79 -16.80 -10.74 17.67
CA VAL A 79 -18.05 -10.97 18.43
C VAL A 79 -19.29 -10.74 17.56
N GLY A 80 -19.14 -9.95 16.48
CA GLY A 80 -20.19 -9.66 15.52
C GLY A 80 -19.69 -8.74 14.40
N VAL A 81 -20.57 -8.43 13.44
CA VAL A 81 -20.32 -7.46 12.37
C VAL A 81 -21.47 -6.46 12.30
N ALA A 82 -21.19 -5.18 12.53
CA ALA A 82 -22.13 -4.08 12.31
C ALA A 82 -21.81 -3.41 10.96
N GLN A 83 -22.81 -3.20 10.10
CA GLN A 83 -22.62 -2.54 8.79
C GLN A 83 -23.25 -1.14 8.74
N PRO A 84 -22.69 -0.14 9.45
CA PRO A 84 -23.32 1.18 9.60
C PRO A 84 -23.65 1.86 8.27
N GLU A 85 -24.82 2.49 8.18
CA GLU A 85 -25.21 3.31 7.02
C GLU A 85 -24.81 4.78 7.17
N THR A 86 -24.78 5.31 8.40
CA THR A 86 -24.59 6.75 8.64
C THR A 86 -23.67 7.07 9.83
N VAL A 87 -23.36 8.35 10.02
CA VAL A 87 -22.58 8.84 11.18
C VAL A 87 -23.25 8.47 12.52
N ALA A 88 -24.59 8.42 12.58
CA ALA A 88 -25.32 8.03 13.78
C ALA A 88 -25.07 6.56 14.16
N ASP A 89 -25.14 5.66 13.17
CA ASP A 89 -24.80 4.24 13.29
C ASP A 89 -23.37 4.05 13.82
N VAL A 90 -22.39 4.79 13.27
CA VAL A 90 -20.99 4.73 13.72
C VAL A 90 -20.84 5.23 15.16
N LYS A 91 -21.51 6.32 15.53
CA LYS A 91 -21.56 6.79 16.94
C LYS A 91 -22.21 5.77 17.87
N ALA A 92 -23.19 5.01 17.40
CA ALA A 92 -23.81 3.94 18.17
C ALA A 92 -22.84 2.77 18.40
N CYS A 93 -22.09 2.34 17.37
CA CYS A 93 -21.00 1.37 17.53
C CYS A 93 -19.97 1.82 18.58
N VAL A 94 -19.58 3.11 18.60
CA VAL A 94 -18.63 3.65 19.60
C VAL A 94 -19.21 3.64 21.02
N ARG A 95 -20.43 4.13 21.23
CA ARG A 95 -21.12 4.03 22.54
C ARG A 95 -21.23 2.58 23.02
N TRP A 96 -21.54 1.67 22.10
CA TRP A 96 -21.69 0.25 22.39
C TRP A 96 -20.36 -0.41 22.77
N GLY A 97 -19.28 -0.11 22.04
CA GLY A 97 -17.95 -0.62 22.35
C GLY A 97 -17.49 -0.22 23.75
N HIS A 98 -17.74 1.03 24.16
CA HIS A 98 -17.53 1.48 25.55
C HIS A 98 -18.43 0.74 26.54
N ARG A 99 -19.75 0.71 26.30
CA ARG A 99 -20.75 0.09 27.20
C ARG A 99 -20.44 -1.39 27.51
N TYR A 100 -19.87 -2.13 26.56
CA TYR A 100 -19.60 -3.57 26.70
C TYR A 100 -18.10 -3.90 26.80
N GLY A 101 -17.20 -2.92 26.85
CA GLY A 101 -15.74 -3.14 26.86
C GLY A 101 -15.19 -3.79 25.58
N VAL A 102 -15.93 -3.72 24.47
CA VAL A 102 -15.59 -4.39 23.20
C VAL A 102 -14.91 -3.42 22.24
N ARG A 103 -13.68 -3.77 21.86
CA ARG A 103 -12.89 -3.00 20.87
C ARG A 103 -13.54 -3.00 19.50
N LEU A 104 -13.35 -1.91 18.75
CA LEU A 104 -13.87 -1.77 17.40
C LEU A 104 -12.77 -1.90 16.36
N VAL A 105 -12.95 -2.79 15.38
CA VAL A 105 -12.08 -2.87 14.20
C VAL A 105 -12.81 -2.31 12.97
N PRO A 106 -12.55 -1.04 12.58
CA PRO A 106 -13.19 -0.42 11.43
C PRO A 106 -12.66 -1.02 10.12
N ARG A 107 -13.57 -1.25 9.18
CA ARG A 107 -13.31 -1.99 7.95
C ARG A 107 -13.83 -1.27 6.71
N SER A 108 -12.96 -1.09 5.71
CA SER A 108 -13.37 -0.79 4.32
C SER A 108 -13.43 -2.09 3.49
N GLY A 109 -12.64 -2.24 2.42
CA GLY A 109 -12.66 -3.43 1.56
C GLY A 109 -12.23 -4.75 2.23
N GLY A 110 -11.63 -4.72 3.42
CA GLY A 110 -11.12 -5.92 4.11
C GLY A 110 -9.78 -6.44 3.57
N HIS A 111 -8.94 -5.52 3.06
CA HIS A 111 -7.65 -5.76 2.39
C HIS A 111 -6.42 -5.62 3.32
N SER A 112 -6.58 -5.64 4.65
CA SER A 112 -5.43 -5.59 5.55
C SER A 112 -4.60 -6.87 5.44
N TYR A 113 -3.32 -6.75 5.05
CA TYR A 113 -2.44 -7.90 4.84
C TYR A 113 -2.20 -8.71 6.12
N ALA A 114 -2.19 -8.05 7.28
CA ALA A 114 -2.09 -8.64 8.61
C ALA A 114 -3.45 -8.99 9.26
N GLY A 115 -4.56 -8.86 8.51
CA GLY A 115 -5.90 -9.20 8.97
C GLY A 115 -6.58 -8.16 9.90
N TYR A 116 -5.98 -7.00 10.16
CA TYR A 116 -6.43 -6.02 11.17
C TYR A 116 -7.83 -5.40 10.93
N SER A 117 -8.50 -5.70 9.81
CA SER A 117 -9.92 -5.41 9.60
C SER A 117 -10.88 -6.47 10.20
N THR A 118 -10.36 -7.43 10.97
CA THR A 118 -11.10 -8.33 11.86
C THR A 118 -10.29 -8.53 13.16
N GLY A 119 -10.90 -9.10 14.20
CA GLY A 119 -10.20 -9.38 15.45
C GLY A 119 -11.04 -10.20 16.42
N ARG A 120 -10.42 -11.22 17.04
CA ARG A 120 -11.07 -12.00 18.10
C ARG A 120 -11.43 -11.08 19.27
N GLY A 121 -12.66 -11.17 19.77
CA GLY A 121 -13.16 -10.32 20.85
C GLY A 121 -13.39 -8.85 20.47
N ALA A 122 -13.41 -8.50 19.18
CA ALA A 122 -13.73 -7.16 18.68
C ALA A 122 -15.05 -7.18 17.89
N LEU A 123 -15.72 -6.02 17.77
CA LEU A 123 -16.81 -5.80 16.83
C LEU A 123 -16.22 -5.31 15.49
N GLN A 124 -16.51 -6.00 14.39
CA GLN A 124 -16.14 -5.53 13.06
C GLN A 124 -17.13 -4.44 12.63
N VAL A 125 -16.64 -3.20 12.45
CA VAL A 125 -17.46 -2.07 12.00
C VAL A 125 -17.23 -1.89 10.49
N ASP A 126 -18.08 -2.55 9.71
CA ASP A 126 -17.95 -2.72 8.27
C ASP A 126 -18.59 -1.56 7.49
N MET A 127 -17.74 -0.62 7.11
CA MET A 127 -18.10 0.65 6.47
C MET A 127 -18.60 0.48 5.03
N ARG A 128 -18.65 -0.72 4.45
CA ARG A 128 -19.02 -0.96 3.04
C ARG A 128 -20.39 -0.42 2.62
N ARG A 129 -21.33 -0.19 3.56
CA ARG A 129 -22.60 0.48 3.27
C ARG A 129 -22.46 2.02 3.15
N MET A 130 -21.42 2.61 3.74
CA MET A 130 -21.01 4.00 3.51
C MET A 130 -20.09 4.12 2.28
N ALA A 131 -20.60 3.77 1.09
CA ALA A 131 -19.84 3.69 -0.18
C ALA A 131 -20.30 4.66 -1.29
N ALA A 132 -21.02 5.73 -0.92
CA ALA A 132 -21.41 6.78 -1.86
C ALA A 132 -20.18 7.54 -2.40
N VAL A 133 -20.26 7.94 -3.68
CA VAL A 133 -19.33 8.87 -4.34
C VAL A 133 -20.20 9.98 -4.92
N ARG A 134 -19.81 11.24 -4.71
CA ARG A 134 -20.52 12.42 -5.24
C ARG A 134 -19.50 13.45 -5.70
N LEU A 135 -19.53 13.81 -6.98
CA LEU A 135 -18.71 14.89 -7.51
C LEU A 135 -19.31 16.24 -7.10
N ASP A 136 -18.47 17.15 -6.61
CA ASP A 136 -18.73 18.56 -6.39
C ASP A 136 -17.87 19.32 -7.40
N GLY A 137 -18.42 19.47 -8.62
CA GLY A 137 -17.71 20.03 -9.76
C GLY A 137 -17.32 21.49 -9.56
N ALA A 138 -18.14 22.27 -8.85
CA ALA A 138 -17.90 23.68 -8.55
C ALA A 138 -16.66 23.90 -7.67
N SER A 139 -16.35 22.98 -6.75
CA SER A 139 -15.15 23.06 -5.91
C SER A 139 -13.95 22.23 -6.42
N GLY A 140 -14.10 21.50 -7.53
CA GLY A 140 -13.07 20.57 -8.01
C GLY A 140 -12.80 19.42 -7.02
N THR A 141 -13.82 18.96 -6.29
CA THR A 141 -13.67 17.89 -5.29
C THR A 141 -14.70 16.78 -5.43
N ALA A 142 -14.40 15.61 -4.88
CA ALA A 142 -15.37 14.53 -4.69
C ALA A 142 -15.56 14.23 -3.20
N ALA A 143 -16.81 14.10 -2.77
CA ALA A 143 -17.17 13.50 -1.48
C ALA A 143 -17.23 11.98 -1.65
N VAL A 144 -16.46 11.24 -0.86
CA VAL A 144 -16.29 9.79 -1.00
C VAL A 144 -16.47 9.10 0.35
N GLY A 145 -17.36 8.11 0.39
CA GLY A 145 -17.61 7.28 1.56
C GLY A 145 -16.45 6.31 1.86
N PRO A 146 -16.14 6.04 3.15
CA PRO A 146 -14.98 5.25 3.57
C PRO A 146 -15.06 3.77 3.14
N GLY A 147 -16.25 3.27 2.84
CA GLY A 147 -16.48 1.91 2.34
C GLY A 147 -16.34 1.76 0.83
N ALA A 148 -16.23 2.85 0.06
CA ALA A 148 -16.18 2.79 -1.39
C ALA A 148 -14.94 2.02 -1.87
N GLN A 149 -15.16 1.13 -2.85
CA GLN A 149 -14.10 0.31 -3.45
C GLN A 149 -13.52 1.00 -4.69
N LEU A 150 -12.21 0.83 -4.96
CA LEU A 150 -11.50 1.67 -5.93
C LEU A 150 -12.13 1.66 -7.32
N MET A 151 -12.57 0.51 -7.83
CA MET A 151 -13.21 0.47 -9.16
C MET A 151 -14.53 1.24 -9.19
N LYS A 152 -15.32 1.22 -8.12
CA LYS A 152 -16.51 2.07 -8.00
C LYS A 152 -16.12 3.55 -8.04
N VAL A 153 -15.11 3.95 -7.27
CA VAL A 153 -14.61 5.34 -7.25
C VAL A 153 -14.10 5.76 -8.63
N TYR A 154 -13.41 4.89 -9.37
CA TYR A 154 -12.94 5.21 -10.71
C TYR A 154 -14.07 5.33 -11.73
N LEU A 155 -15.04 4.42 -11.75
CA LEU A 155 -16.15 4.46 -12.71
C LEU A 155 -17.08 5.66 -12.44
N ASP A 156 -17.42 5.92 -11.17
CA ASP A 156 -18.25 7.06 -10.76
C ASP A 156 -17.61 8.42 -11.12
N LEU A 157 -16.27 8.51 -11.13
CA LEU A 157 -15.54 9.75 -11.48
C LEU A 157 -15.21 9.85 -12.98
N ALA A 158 -14.87 8.74 -13.64
CA ALA A 158 -14.55 8.71 -15.06
C ALA A 158 -15.75 9.09 -15.94
N ALA A 159 -16.99 8.83 -15.49
CA ALA A 159 -18.22 9.32 -16.10
C ALA A 159 -18.28 10.86 -16.24
N HIS A 160 -17.47 11.59 -15.45
CA HIS A 160 -17.35 13.04 -15.50
C HIS A 160 -15.98 13.52 -16.04
N GLY A 161 -15.16 12.63 -16.60
CA GLY A 161 -13.83 12.96 -17.14
C GLY A 161 -12.82 13.40 -16.07
N VAL A 162 -12.98 12.94 -14.83
CA VAL A 162 -12.09 13.24 -13.70
C VAL A 162 -11.68 11.98 -12.94
N THR A 163 -10.65 12.08 -12.10
CA THR A 163 -10.16 10.96 -11.28
C THR A 163 -9.48 11.40 -9.99
N ILE A 164 -9.12 10.43 -9.14
CA ILE A 164 -8.17 10.61 -8.02
C ILE A 164 -7.04 9.57 -8.18
N PRO A 165 -5.79 9.87 -7.78
CA PRO A 165 -4.75 8.86 -7.74
C PRO A 165 -5.04 7.85 -6.60
N ALA A 166 -5.20 6.58 -6.95
CA ALA A 166 -5.38 5.46 -6.02
C ALA A 166 -4.73 4.18 -6.57
N GLY A 167 -4.74 3.12 -5.77
CA GLY A 167 -4.31 1.79 -6.22
C GLY A 167 -5.17 1.24 -7.36
N SER A 168 -4.77 0.11 -7.94
CA SER A 168 -5.49 -0.49 -9.08
C SER A 168 -6.36 -1.70 -8.72
N CYS A 169 -6.12 -2.36 -7.59
CA CYS A 169 -6.88 -3.53 -7.16
C CYS A 169 -8.36 -3.16 -6.89
N PRO A 170 -9.33 -3.69 -7.66
CA PRO A 170 -10.65 -3.07 -7.81
C PRO A 170 -11.48 -3.06 -6.52
N THR A 171 -11.30 -4.09 -5.67
CA THR A 171 -12.05 -4.30 -4.43
C THR A 171 -11.39 -3.69 -3.18
N VAL A 172 -10.21 -3.04 -3.31
CA VAL A 172 -9.59 -2.30 -2.20
C VAL A 172 -10.51 -1.17 -1.77
N GLY A 173 -10.65 -0.95 -0.46
CA GLY A 173 -11.47 0.12 0.08
C GLY A 173 -10.67 1.41 0.27
N ILE A 174 -11.21 2.52 -0.23
CA ILE A 174 -10.55 3.83 -0.23
C ILE A 174 -10.14 4.30 1.17
N GLY A 175 -10.91 3.97 2.21
CA GLY A 175 -10.66 4.40 3.59
C GLY A 175 -9.29 3.98 4.13
N GLY A 176 -9.04 2.67 4.22
CA GLY A 176 -7.73 2.16 4.66
C GLY A 176 -6.58 2.66 3.78
N LEU A 177 -6.76 2.60 2.45
CA LEU A 177 -5.73 2.99 1.49
C LEU A 177 -5.31 4.46 1.65
N ALA A 178 -6.26 5.39 1.72
CA ALA A 178 -5.97 6.83 1.85
C ALA A 178 -5.37 7.19 3.22
N LEU A 179 -5.74 6.47 4.29
CA LEU A 179 -5.21 6.70 5.64
C LEU A 179 -3.78 6.17 5.81
N GLY A 180 -3.39 5.11 5.08
CA GLY A 180 -2.00 4.63 5.03
C GLY A 180 -1.11 5.30 3.97
N GLY A 181 -1.67 6.09 3.04
CA GLY A 181 -0.93 6.78 1.98
C GLY A 181 -1.62 6.66 0.62
N GLY A 182 -1.54 5.47 0.01
CA GLY A 182 -2.20 5.16 -1.26
C GLY A 182 -1.35 5.52 -2.48
N TYR A 183 -0.62 4.52 -2.97
CA TYR A 183 0.11 4.54 -4.23
C TYR A 183 -0.71 3.86 -5.34
N GLY A 184 -0.39 4.22 -6.59
CA GLY A 184 -0.85 3.63 -7.84
C GLY A 184 -0.44 4.52 -9.02
N LEU A 185 -0.58 4.05 -10.25
CA LEU A 185 0.04 4.57 -11.49
C LEU A 185 -0.36 6.01 -11.94
N ALA A 186 -1.03 6.77 -11.09
CA ALA A 186 -1.28 8.20 -11.25
C ALA A 186 -0.53 9.06 -10.21
N SER A 187 0.21 8.43 -9.30
CA SER A 187 0.75 9.08 -8.10
C SER A 187 1.97 9.96 -8.42
N ARG A 188 2.80 9.56 -9.38
CA ARG A 188 3.91 10.40 -9.87
C ARG A 188 3.44 11.75 -10.42
N ARG A 189 2.25 11.81 -11.02
CA ARG A 189 1.65 13.06 -11.53
C ARG A 189 0.88 13.85 -10.48
N PHE A 190 0.06 13.18 -9.70
CA PHE A 190 -0.97 13.83 -8.87
C PHE A 190 -0.71 13.77 -7.35
N GLY A 191 0.37 13.14 -6.92
CA GLY A 191 0.66 12.81 -5.52
C GLY A 191 -0.10 11.55 -5.07
N LEU A 192 0.15 11.08 -3.86
CA LEU A 192 -0.55 9.91 -3.31
C LEU A 192 -2.05 10.21 -3.10
N THR A 193 -2.85 9.17 -2.88
CA THR A 193 -4.27 9.32 -2.51
C THR A 193 -4.42 10.25 -1.30
N THR A 194 -3.53 10.11 -0.31
CA THR A 194 -3.49 10.94 0.90
C THR A 194 -3.15 12.42 0.64
N ASP A 195 -2.43 12.74 -0.44
CA ASP A 195 -2.09 14.12 -0.82
C ASP A 195 -3.25 14.86 -1.49
N ASN A 196 -4.24 14.09 -1.91
CA ASN A 196 -5.46 14.59 -2.52
C ASN A 196 -6.62 14.68 -1.51
N VAL A 197 -6.47 14.13 -0.30
CA VAL A 197 -7.39 14.41 0.80
C VAL A 197 -7.39 15.92 1.12
N ARG A 198 -8.59 16.47 1.29
CA ARG A 198 -8.85 17.89 1.66
C ARG A 198 -9.65 18.02 2.95
N ARG A 199 -10.45 17.00 3.30
CA ARG A 199 -11.25 16.94 4.52
C ARG A 199 -11.50 15.48 4.92
N VAL A 200 -11.56 15.21 6.22
CA VAL A 200 -11.94 13.90 6.79
C VAL A 200 -13.04 14.12 7.82
N GLY A 201 -14.17 13.41 7.71
CA GLY A 201 -15.14 13.28 8.80
C GLY A 201 -14.83 12.01 9.59
N ILE A 202 -14.79 12.08 10.92
CA ILE A 202 -14.31 10.98 11.78
C ILE A 202 -15.04 10.98 13.12
N VAL A 203 -15.43 9.80 13.60
CA VAL A 203 -15.93 9.60 14.98
C VAL A 203 -14.75 9.20 15.87
N LEU A 204 -14.53 9.98 16.93
CA LEU A 204 -13.44 9.84 17.90
C LEU A 204 -13.78 8.81 18.99
N ALA A 205 -12.82 8.53 19.88
CA ALA A 205 -13.00 7.58 20.98
C ALA A 205 -14.14 7.98 21.93
N ASP A 206 -14.26 9.26 22.24
CA ASP A 206 -15.36 9.86 23.01
C ASP A 206 -16.71 9.90 22.27
N GLY A 207 -16.81 9.33 21.07
CA GLY A 207 -18.03 9.31 20.26
C GLY A 207 -18.42 10.63 19.61
N ARG A 208 -17.64 11.72 19.75
CA ARG A 208 -17.86 12.95 18.98
C ARG A 208 -17.54 12.71 17.51
N HIS A 209 -18.35 13.29 16.63
CA HIS A 209 -18.04 13.38 15.20
C HIS A 209 -17.36 14.72 14.91
N VAL A 210 -16.12 14.68 14.43
CA VAL A 210 -15.37 15.87 14.06
C VAL A 210 -15.04 15.90 12.58
N THR A 211 -14.72 17.09 12.09
CA THR A 211 -14.31 17.34 10.70
C THR A 211 -12.89 17.90 10.70
N ALA A 212 -11.94 17.09 10.25
CA ALA A 212 -10.53 17.42 10.18
C ALA A 212 -10.16 18.00 8.80
N SER A 213 -9.43 19.11 8.77
CA SER A 213 -8.91 19.81 7.58
C SER A 213 -7.67 20.64 7.96
N ARG A 214 -7.06 21.36 7.00
CA ARG A 214 -5.97 22.32 7.32
C ARG A 214 -6.38 23.44 8.29
N GLY A 215 -7.68 23.76 8.40
CA GLY A 215 -8.20 24.84 9.25
C GLY A 215 -8.98 24.38 10.48
N LYS A 216 -9.19 23.08 10.68
CA LYS A 216 -9.94 22.54 11.83
C LYS A 216 -9.38 21.15 12.18
N HIS A 217 -8.96 20.93 13.43
CA HIS A 217 -8.19 19.74 13.84
C HIS A 217 -7.02 19.42 12.87
N PRO A 218 -6.10 20.38 12.63
CA PRO A 218 -5.04 20.22 11.62
C PRO A 218 -4.00 19.15 11.98
N ASP A 219 -3.88 18.84 13.27
CA ASP A 219 -3.08 17.77 13.84
C ASP A 219 -3.66 16.38 13.55
N LEU A 220 -4.97 16.20 13.78
CA LEU A 220 -5.71 15.00 13.37
C LEU A 220 -5.75 14.86 11.84
N PHE A 221 -5.92 15.95 11.11
CA PHE A 221 -5.90 15.95 9.64
C PHE A 221 -4.55 15.51 9.07
N TRP A 222 -3.45 15.92 9.73
CA TRP A 222 -2.10 15.47 9.41
C TRP A 222 -1.90 13.98 9.71
N ALA A 223 -2.38 13.51 10.87
CA ALA A 223 -2.27 12.10 11.28
C ALA A 223 -3.09 11.16 10.39
N CYS A 224 -4.32 11.55 10.02
CA CYS A 224 -5.12 10.84 9.01
C CYS A 224 -4.45 10.81 7.62
N ARG A 225 -3.41 11.61 7.36
CA ARG A 225 -2.68 11.60 6.08
C ARG A 225 -1.41 10.75 6.14
N GLY A 226 -1.57 9.45 6.41
CA GLY A 226 -0.48 8.46 6.39
C GLY A 226 -0.26 7.69 7.69
N GLY A 227 -0.91 8.08 8.80
CA GLY A 227 -0.78 7.45 10.13
C GLY A 227 -1.51 6.12 10.29
N GLY A 228 -1.96 5.50 9.19
CA GLY A 228 -2.68 4.23 9.20
C GLY A 228 -4.19 4.37 9.47
N GLY A 229 -4.95 3.36 9.08
CA GLY A 229 -6.38 3.28 9.36
C GLY A 229 -6.66 2.77 10.77
N GLY A 230 -7.66 3.34 11.44
CA GLY A 230 -8.17 2.81 12.71
C GLY A 230 -7.36 3.14 13.96
N ASN A 231 -6.41 4.09 13.91
CA ASN A 231 -5.63 4.53 15.08
C ASN A 231 -6.26 5.71 15.86
N PHE A 232 -7.10 6.53 15.22
CA PHE A 232 -7.57 7.82 15.74
C PHE A 232 -9.10 7.99 15.71
N GLY A 233 -9.84 6.91 15.42
CA GLY A 233 -11.28 6.96 15.18
C GLY A 233 -11.74 6.24 13.92
N ILE A 234 -13.07 6.17 13.76
CA ILE A 234 -13.73 5.59 12.59
C ILE A 234 -14.05 6.73 11.60
N VAL A 235 -13.34 6.76 10.47
CA VAL A 235 -13.59 7.73 9.41
C VAL A 235 -14.92 7.44 8.72
N THR A 236 -15.77 8.46 8.63
CA THR A 236 -17.14 8.40 8.08
C THR A 236 -17.25 8.98 6.67
N GLY A 237 -16.22 9.67 6.18
CA GLY A 237 -16.22 10.26 4.83
C GLY A 237 -14.99 11.12 4.54
N PHE A 238 -14.62 11.19 3.27
CA PHE A 238 -13.52 12.00 2.76
C PHE A 238 -14.03 13.07 1.81
N ARG A 239 -13.28 14.17 1.70
CA ARG A 239 -13.28 15.06 0.53
C ARG A 239 -11.93 14.93 -0.17
N PHE A 240 -11.93 14.55 -1.43
CA PHE A 240 -10.72 14.49 -2.28
C PHE A 240 -10.72 15.62 -3.31
N ARG A 241 -9.55 16.21 -3.62
CA ARG A 241 -9.33 16.92 -4.89
C ARG A 241 -9.39 15.90 -6.03
N VAL A 242 -10.13 16.21 -7.09
CA VAL A 242 -10.11 15.44 -8.34
C VAL A 242 -9.19 16.10 -9.38
N HIS A 243 -8.82 15.35 -10.41
CA HIS A 243 -7.99 15.80 -11.52
C HIS A 243 -8.65 15.43 -12.84
N SER A 244 -8.64 16.34 -13.82
CA SER A 244 -9.23 16.11 -15.15
C SER A 244 -8.40 15.11 -15.95
N VAL A 245 -9.01 13.99 -16.33
CA VAL A 245 -8.43 12.96 -17.20
C VAL A 245 -9.55 12.33 -18.03
N ARG A 246 -9.46 12.43 -19.36
CA ARG A 246 -10.33 11.70 -20.30
C ARG A 246 -9.69 10.38 -20.69
N ASP A 247 -8.51 10.46 -21.31
CA ASP A 247 -7.75 9.33 -21.82
C ASP A 247 -6.38 9.21 -21.16
N ALA A 248 -5.80 8.01 -21.22
CA ALA A 248 -4.38 7.78 -20.97
C ALA A 248 -3.88 6.62 -21.85
N THR A 249 -2.57 6.56 -22.05
CA THR A 249 -1.91 5.39 -22.66
C THR A 249 -1.53 4.40 -21.59
N ARG A 250 -2.04 3.17 -21.67
CA ARG A 250 -1.47 2.03 -20.95
C ARG A 250 -0.29 1.44 -21.73
N PHE A 251 0.64 0.80 -21.03
CA PHE A 251 1.65 -0.05 -21.67
C PHE A 251 2.03 -1.27 -20.83
N SER A 252 2.45 -2.32 -21.51
CA SER A 252 3.11 -3.49 -20.93
C SER A 252 4.36 -3.85 -21.74
N ILE A 253 5.37 -4.37 -21.05
CA ILE A 253 6.63 -4.83 -21.63
C ILE A 253 7.02 -6.13 -20.93
N SER A 254 7.33 -7.18 -21.68
CA SER A 254 7.77 -8.48 -21.14
C SER A 254 9.07 -8.92 -21.80
N TRP A 255 9.96 -9.53 -21.03
CA TRP A 255 11.27 -10.02 -21.47
C TRP A 255 11.43 -11.51 -21.13
N PRO A 256 12.34 -12.24 -21.82
CA PRO A 256 12.89 -13.50 -21.33
C PRO A 256 13.45 -13.40 -19.90
N TRP A 257 13.44 -14.52 -19.16
CA TRP A 257 13.79 -14.52 -17.73
C TRP A 257 15.29 -14.35 -17.46
N ASP A 258 16.14 -14.86 -18.35
CA ASP A 258 17.60 -14.68 -18.32
C ASP A 258 18.01 -13.19 -18.42
N GLU A 259 17.19 -12.36 -19.06
CA GLU A 259 17.40 -10.90 -19.14
C GLU A 259 17.03 -10.17 -17.83
N ALA A 260 16.37 -10.83 -16.86
CA ALA A 260 15.70 -10.18 -15.72
C ALA A 260 16.60 -9.26 -14.88
N GLU A 261 17.86 -9.62 -14.61
CA GLU A 261 18.74 -8.75 -13.83
C GLU A 261 19.13 -7.48 -14.60
N ALA A 262 19.24 -7.57 -15.93
CA ALA A 262 19.48 -6.42 -16.80
C ALA A 262 18.24 -5.51 -16.88
N VAL A 263 17.03 -6.09 -16.90
CA VAL A 263 15.76 -5.35 -16.85
C VAL A 263 15.63 -4.59 -15.53
N VAL A 264 15.85 -5.24 -14.38
CA VAL A 264 15.84 -4.55 -13.06
C VAL A 264 16.88 -3.42 -13.04
N ARG A 265 18.08 -3.66 -13.57
CA ARG A 265 19.19 -2.67 -13.63
C ARG A 265 18.84 -1.43 -14.45
N ALA A 266 18.08 -1.58 -15.54
CA ALA A 266 17.64 -0.47 -16.38
C ALA A 266 16.39 0.22 -15.82
N TRP A 267 15.37 -0.55 -15.43
CA TRP A 267 14.11 -0.04 -14.89
C TRP A 267 14.34 0.90 -13.70
N GLN A 268 15.20 0.51 -12.74
CA GLN A 268 15.48 1.32 -11.56
C GLN A 268 16.25 2.63 -11.84
N LYS A 269 16.86 2.77 -13.03
CA LYS A 269 17.48 4.02 -13.50
C LYS A 269 16.50 4.87 -14.33
N TRP A 270 15.40 4.29 -14.77
CA TRP A 270 14.44 4.89 -15.70
C TRP A 270 13.14 5.31 -15.01
N ALA A 271 12.35 4.35 -14.51
CA ALA A 271 11.01 4.61 -14.01
C ALA A 271 10.93 5.64 -12.86
N PRO A 272 11.86 5.65 -11.87
CA PRO A 272 11.89 6.68 -10.84
C PRO A 272 12.15 8.09 -11.38
N HIS A 273 12.80 8.21 -12.53
CA HIS A 273 13.31 9.45 -13.13
C HIS A 273 12.57 9.87 -14.41
N ALA A 274 11.57 9.09 -14.86
CA ALA A 274 10.71 9.44 -15.99
C ALA A 274 9.88 10.71 -15.71
N PRO A 275 9.33 11.39 -16.75
CA PRO A 275 8.41 12.51 -16.55
C PRO A 275 7.24 12.17 -15.61
N ASP A 276 6.70 13.17 -14.91
CA ASP A 276 5.58 12.99 -13.96
C ASP A 276 4.35 12.32 -14.60
N GLU A 277 4.12 12.59 -15.89
CA GLU A 277 3.09 11.95 -16.73
C GLU A 277 3.24 10.44 -16.87
N LEU A 278 4.42 9.85 -16.62
CA LEU A 278 4.71 8.43 -16.79
C LEU A 278 4.92 7.75 -15.44
N ASP A 279 4.18 6.67 -15.20
CA ASP A 279 4.31 5.82 -14.04
C ASP A 279 4.45 4.34 -14.44
N SER A 280 5.14 3.55 -13.62
CA SER A 280 5.55 2.17 -13.98
C SER A 280 5.72 1.27 -12.75
N ILE A 281 5.40 -0.01 -12.94
CA ILE A 281 5.60 -1.09 -11.96
C ILE A 281 6.30 -2.25 -12.66
N LEU A 282 7.46 -2.67 -12.15
CA LEU A 282 8.17 -3.88 -12.58
C LEU A 282 7.82 -5.06 -11.68
N ASN A 283 7.60 -6.24 -12.25
CA ASN A 283 7.18 -7.43 -11.53
C ASN A 283 8.07 -8.60 -11.94
N LEU A 284 8.59 -9.32 -10.96
CA LEU A 284 9.35 -10.56 -11.13
C LEU A 284 8.62 -11.64 -10.31
N HIS A 285 8.08 -12.68 -10.94
CA HIS A 285 7.18 -13.63 -10.29
C HIS A 285 7.27 -15.07 -10.82
N THR A 286 6.68 -16.00 -10.07
CA THR A 286 6.29 -17.35 -10.49
C THR A 286 5.07 -17.80 -9.68
N ASP A 287 4.24 -18.67 -10.29
CA ASP A 287 3.09 -19.33 -9.66
C ASP A 287 3.24 -20.85 -9.77
N THR A 288 4.36 -21.38 -9.29
CA THR A 288 4.80 -22.79 -9.39
C THR A 288 5.31 -23.23 -10.77
N GLY A 289 5.02 -22.46 -11.83
CA GLY A 289 5.55 -22.64 -13.20
C GLY A 289 6.77 -21.76 -13.52
N SER A 290 7.03 -21.58 -14.82
CA SER A 290 8.15 -20.75 -15.31
C SER A 290 8.11 -19.31 -14.77
N PRO A 291 9.26 -18.72 -14.42
CA PRO A 291 9.34 -17.36 -13.89
C PRO A 291 9.21 -16.32 -15.00
N HIS A 292 8.73 -15.13 -14.63
CA HIS A 292 8.41 -14.06 -15.56
C HIS A 292 8.92 -12.72 -15.05
N VAL A 293 9.52 -11.92 -15.93
CA VAL A 293 9.89 -10.52 -15.71
C VAL A 293 9.12 -9.63 -16.67
N HIS A 294 8.30 -8.72 -16.12
CA HIS A 294 7.51 -7.81 -16.94
C HIS A 294 7.20 -6.50 -16.23
N CYS A 295 7.03 -5.46 -17.03
CA CYS A 295 6.70 -4.10 -16.63
C CYS A 295 5.28 -3.77 -17.11
N VAL A 296 4.51 -3.06 -16.29
CA VAL A 296 3.31 -2.33 -16.75
C VAL A 296 3.44 -0.86 -16.39
N GLY A 297 2.65 -0.02 -17.04
CA GLY A 297 2.56 1.38 -16.65
C GLY A 297 1.45 2.16 -17.33
N GLN A 298 1.43 3.44 -17.00
CA GLN A 298 0.46 4.42 -17.47
C GLN A 298 1.21 5.69 -17.90
N TYR A 299 0.73 6.33 -18.96
CA TYR A 299 1.22 7.61 -19.44
C TYR A 299 0.07 8.55 -19.77
N PHE A 300 0.09 9.76 -19.21
CA PHE A 300 -0.93 10.80 -19.45
C PHE A 300 -0.67 11.55 -20.78
N GLY A 301 -0.68 10.80 -21.87
CA GLY A 301 -0.52 11.27 -23.24
C GLY A 301 -0.78 10.13 -24.24
N SER A 302 -0.32 10.29 -25.48
CA SER A 302 -0.50 9.31 -26.57
C SER A 302 0.66 8.32 -26.67
N THR A 303 0.40 7.16 -27.30
CA THR A 303 1.42 6.16 -27.68
C THR A 303 2.63 6.76 -28.42
N ARG A 304 2.39 7.69 -29.36
CA ARG A 304 3.44 8.40 -30.11
C ARG A 304 4.44 9.13 -29.20
N HIS A 305 3.96 9.75 -28.11
CA HIS A 305 4.83 10.45 -27.16
C HIS A 305 5.41 9.50 -26.10
N LEU A 306 4.72 8.40 -25.78
CA LEU A 306 5.23 7.36 -24.88
C LEU A 306 6.41 6.58 -25.49
N GLN A 307 6.34 6.19 -26.76
CA GLN A 307 7.31 5.31 -27.40
C GLN A 307 8.79 5.71 -27.16
N PRO A 308 9.23 6.97 -27.41
CA PRO A 308 10.61 7.38 -27.12
C PRO A 308 10.95 7.39 -25.62
N LEU A 309 9.97 7.59 -24.74
CA LEU A 309 10.17 7.56 -23.29
C LEU A 309 10.42 6.14 -22.76
N LEU A 310 10.02 5.08 -23.50
CA LEU A 310 10.30 3.69 -23.14
C LEU A 310 11.70 3.21 -23.54
N HIS A 311 12.39 3.90 -24.47
CA HIS A 311 13.70 3.50 -25.00
C HIS A 311 14.77 3.15 -23.93
N PRO A 312 14.85 3.80 -22.74
CA PRO A 312 15.83 3.43 -21.72
C PRO A 312 15.65 2.03 -21.12
N VAL A 313 14.47 1.41 -21.26
CA VAL A 313 14.19 0.04 -20.80
C VAL A 313 13.96 -0.93 -21.98
N THR A 314 13.36 -0.49 -23.08
CA THR A 314 13.12 -1.35 -24.27
C THR A 314 14.37 -1.62 -25.11
N ARG A 315 15.51 -0.99 -24.81
CA ARG A 315 16.83 -1.35 -25.37
C ARG A 315 17.54 -2.47 -24.60
N VAL A 316 16.96 -2.99 -23.52
CA VAL A 316 17.49 -4.18 -22.84
C VAL A 316 16.91 -5.41 -23.51
N GLY A 317 17.78 -6.21 -24.12
CA GLY A 317 17.46 -7.56 -24.59
C GLY A 317 16.36 -7.60 -25.67
N THR A 318 15.40 -8.50 -25.51
CA THR A 318 14.41 -8.87 -26.54
C THR A 318 12.94 -8.66 -26.10
N PRO A 319 12.53 -7.42 -25.77
CA PRO A 319 11.20 -7.16 -25.21
C PRO A 319 10.06 -7.31 -26.22
N SER A 320 8.99 -7.95 -25.76
CA SER A 320 7.64 -7.77 -26.31
C SER A 320 7.00 -6.52 -25.71
N VAL A 321 6.52 -5.58 -26.52
CA VAL A 321 5.91 -4.31 -26.08
C VAL A 321 4.46 -4.20 -26.59
N SER A 322 3.51 -3.88 -25.71
CA SER A 322 2.17 -3.39 -26.08
C SER A 322 1.92 -1.99 -25.49
N MET A 323 1.25 -1.12 -26.22
CA MET A 323 0.78 0.17 -25.73
C MET A 323 -0.52 0.60 -26.41
N ARG A 324 -1.44 1.23 -25.67
CA ARG A 324 -2.75 1.64 -26.18
C ARG A 324 -3.28 2.88 -25.46
N THR A 325 -3.57 3.94 -26.22
CA THR A 325 -4.39 5.07 -25.75
C THR A 325 -5.85 4.61 -25.65
N GLN A 326 -6.50 4.84 -24.51
CA GLN A 326 -7.91 4.51 -24.29
C GLN A 326 -8.49 5.38 -23.15
N PRO A 327 -9.83 5.45 -22.97
CA PRO A 327 -10.44 6.18 -21.87
C PRO A 327 -9.91 5.73 -20.51
N TYR A 328 -9.76 6.66 -19.57
CA TYR A 328 -9.10 6.40 -18.29
C TYR A 328 -9.82 5.32 -17.47
N GLY A 329 -11.15 5.24 -17.56
CA GLY A 329 -11.92 4.15 -16.95
C GLY A 329 -11.50 2.76 -17.45
N ASP A 330 -11.24 2.62 -18.75
CA ASP A 330 -10.76 1.37 -19.34
C ASP A 330 -9.28 1.11 -19.06
N VAL A 331 -8.45 2.15 -18.92
CA VAL A 331 -7.09 1.99 -18.37
C VAL A 331 -7.17 1.44 -16.95
N GLN A 332 -8.07 1.94 -16.10
CA GLN A 332 -8.26 1.38 -14.75
C GLN A 332 -8.88 -0.02 -14.77
N LYS A 333 -9.74 -0.38 -15.72
CA LYS A 333 -10.19 -1.78 -15.92
C LYS A 333 -9.04 -2.71 -16.31
N TRP A 334 -8.18 -2.31 -17.25
CA TRP A 334 -7.01 -3.12 -17.62
C TRP A 334 -6.00 -3.23 -16.45
N LEU A 335 -5.80 -2.14 -15.69
CA LEU A 335 -4.99 -2.12 -14.46
C LEU A 335 -5.65 -2.82 -13.26
N ALA A 336 -6.95 -3.13 -13.30
CA ALA A 336 -7.61 -4.05 -12.38
C ALA A 336 -7.61 -5.50 -12.89
N GLY A 337 -7.35 -5.67 -14.19
CA GLY A 337 -7.55 -6.91 -14.93
C GLY A 337 -8.99 -7.37 -14.98
N CYS A 338 -9.86 -6.44 -15.32
CA CYS A 338 -11.28 -6.69 -15.56
C CYS A 338 -11.67 -6.07 -16.91
N SER A 339 -10.80 -6.24 -17.90
CA SER A 339 -10.99 -5.76 -19.27
C SER A 339 -12.23 -6.43 -19.86
N GLY A 340 -13.18 -5.64 -20.39
CA GLY A 340 -14.46 -6.17 -20.87
C GLY A 340 -15.46 -6.58 -19.78
N GLU A 341 -15.06 -6.65 -18.49
CA GLU A 341 -15.98 -6.98 -17.40
C GLU A 341 -16.96 -5.83 -17.09
N THR A 342 -18.16 -6.21 -16.64
CA THR A 342 -19.12 -5.28 -16.02
C THR A 342 -18.61 -4.77 -14.67
N PRO A 343 -19.14 -3.63 -14.16
CA PRO A 343 -18.73 -3.10 -12.85
C PRO A 343 -18.90 -4.10 -11.70
N SER A 344 -19.94 -4.94 -11.73
CA SER A 344 -20.22 -5.95 -10.71
C SER A 344 -19.27 -7.16 -10.79
N GLN A 345 -18.88 -7.58 -11.99
CA GLN A 345 -17.85 -8.61 -12.19
C GLN A 345 -16.46 -8.13 -11.74
N CYS A 346 -16.08 -6.89 -12.08
CA CYS A 346 -14.81 -6.32 -11.66
C CYS A 346 -14.73 -6.11 -10.13
N LEU A 347 -15.86 -5.83 -9.48
CA LEU A 347 -15.99 -5.76 -8.02
C LEU A 347 -16.25 -7.14 -7.36
N ALA A 348 -16.25 -8.24 -8.12
CA ALA A 348 -16.46 -9.57 -7.58
C ALA A 348 -15.37 -9.96 -6.59
N TYR A 349 -15.78 -10.67 -5.55
CA TYR A 349 -14.92 -11.04 -4.44
C TYR A 349 -14.00 -12.22 -4.82
N SER A 350 -12.69 -11.95 -4.94
CA SER A 350 -11.65 -12.97 -5.12
C SER A 350 -10.83 -13.10 -3.82
N PRO A 351 -11.00 -14.19 -3.04
CA PRO A 351 -10.19 -14.45 -1.84
C PRO A 351 -8.83 -15.07 -2.16
N GLU A 352 -7.88 -14.95 -1.25
CA GLU A 352 -6.58 -15.64 -1.31
C GLU A 352 -5.96 -15.83 0.09
N ARG A 353 -5.15 -16.88 0.32
CA ARG A 353 -4.24 -16.93 1.49
C ARG A 353 -2.88 -16.39 1.08
N PHE A 354 -2.43 -15.30 1.69
CA PHE A 354 -1.17 -14.67 1.33
C PHE A 354 -0.44 -14.05 2.52
N ALA A 355 0.83 -13.72 2.30
CA ALA A 355 1.65 -12.90 3.19
C ALA A 355 2.53 -11.98 2.35
N ALA A 356 2.87 -10.83 2.90
CA ALA A 356 3.73 -9.86 2.24
C ALA A 356 4.67 -9.17 3.23
N LYS A 357 5.77 -8.63 2.70
CA LYS A 357 6.68 -7.69 3.38
C LYS A 357 7.04 -6.57 2.40
N SER A 358 7.65 -5.49 2.86
CA SER A 358 8.06 -4.40 1.96
C SER A 358 9.32 -3.67 2.40
N HIS A 359 10.04 -3.14 1.42
CA HIS A 359 11.21 -2.27 1.58
C HIS A 359 11.06 -1.04 0.69
N TYR A 360 11.56 0.11 1.13
CA TYR A 360 11.82 1.27 0.28
C TYR A 360 13.29 1.35 -0.14
N PHE A 361 13.54 1.95 -1.30
CA PHE A 361 14.87 2.08 -1.89
C PHE A 361 15.16 3.54 -2.25
N ARG A 362 16.02 4.19 -1.46
CA ARG A 362 16.53 5.56 -1.70
C ARG A 362 17.70 5.61 -2.69
N ARG A 363 18.25 4.44 -3.05
CA ARG A 363 19.35 4.25 -4.01
C ARG A 363 19.03 3.03 -4.89
N PRO A 364 19.57 2.94 -6.12
CA PRO A 364 19.43 1.75 -6.94
C PRO A 364 20.01 0.50 -6.26
N LEU A 365 19.41 -0.67 -6.50
CA LEU A 365 19.94 -1.97 -6.08
C LEU A 365 21.32 -2.21 -6.72
N SER A 366 22.28 -2.62 -5.88
CA SER A 366 23.58 -3.19 -6.27
C SER A 366 23.41 -4.43 -7.16
N SER A 367 24.50 -4.96 -7.71
CA SER A 367 24.50 -6.29 -8.33
C SER A 367 23.88 -7.33 -7.39
N SER A 368 24.49 -7.53 -6.21
CA SER A 368 24.02 -8.48 -5.19
C SER A 368 22.52 -8.37 -4.89
N GLY A 369 21.97 -7.15 -4.81
CA GLY A 369 20.56 -6.93 -4.52
C GLY A 369 19.63 -7.35 -5.67
N ARG A 370 20.03 -7.13 -6.93
CA ARG A 370 19.25 -7.60 -8.09
C ARG A 370 19.40 -9.11 -8.29
N THR A 371 20.61 -9.65 -8.18
CA THR A 371 20.88 -11.08 -8.26
C THR A 371 20.09 -11.84 -7.19
N ALA A 372 19.97 -11.27 -5.97
CA ALA A 372 19.15 -11.85 -4.89
C ALA A 372 17.65 -11.90 -5.22
N ILE A 373 17.09 -10.93 -5.96
CA ILE A 373 15.70 -10.99 -6.44
C ILE A 373 15.53 -12.13 -7.44
N VAL A 374 16.36 -12.14 -8.50
CA VAL A 374 16.26 -13.14 -9.59
C VAL A 374 16.44 -14.55 -9.03
N HIS A 375 17.49 -14.78 -8.23
CA HIS A 375 17.74 -16.06 -7.58
C HIS A 375 16.57 -16.48 -6.66
N ALA A 376 15.97 -15.56 -5.88
CA ALA A 376 14.86 -15.93 -5.01
C ALA A 376 13.62 -16.38 -5.78
N ILE A 377 13.32 -15.75 -6.93
CA ILE A 377 12.20 -16.13 -7.80
C ILE A 377 12.46 -17.48 -8.49
N SER A 378 13.66 -17.74 -9.01
CA SER A 378 14.02 -19.09 -9.51
C SER A 378 13.97 -20.14 -8.38
N ARG A 379 14.43 -19.82 -7.16
CA ARG A 379 14.26 -20.69 -5.98
C ARG A 379 12.79 -20.87 -5.54
N ALA A 380 11.84 -20.08 -6.04
CA ALA A 380 10.41 -20.31 -5.82
C ALA A 380 9.82 -21.25 -6.89
N GLN A 381 10.29 -21.15 -8.14
CA GLN A 381 10.03 -22.12 -9.22
C GLN A 381 10.54 -23.52 -8.82
N ASP A 382 11.82 -23.64 -8.41
CA ASP A 382 12.47 -24.89 -7.97
C ASP A 382 11.68 -25.62 -6.85
N LEU A 383 10.93 -24.86 -6.05
CA LEU A 383 10.16 -25.33 -4.90
C LEU A 383 8.65 -25.40 -5.19
N HIS A 384 8.24 -25.30 -6.46
CA HIS A 384 6.86 -25.30 -6.94
C HIS A 384 5.91 -24.46 -6.07
N ARG A 385 6.29 -23.20 -5.82
CA ARG A 385 5.57 -22.29 -4.93
C ARG A 385 5.48 -20.88 -5.50
N SER A 386 4.40 -20.16 -5.18
CA SER A 386 4.25 -18.77 -5.60
C SER A 386 5.24 -17.84 -4.86
N GLY A 387 5.78 -16.88 -5.60
CA GLY A 387 6.59 -15.80 -5.06
C GLY A 387 6.70 -14.66 -6.06
N ALA A 388 6.61 -13.42 -5.58
CA ALA A 388 6.72 -12.23 -6.42
C ALA A 388 7.49 -11.09 -5.72
N VAL A 389 8.20 -10.31 -6.53
CA VAL A 389 8.78 -9.01 -6.18
C VAL A 389 8.21 -7.97 -7.14
N ILE A 390 7.48 -7.01 -6.57
CA ILE A 390 6.78 -5.95 -7.29
C ILE A 390 7.47 -4.63 -6.91
N LEU A 391 8.05 -3.93 -7.88
CA LEU A 391 8.73 -2.66 -7.71
C LEU A 391 7.84 -1.53 -8.21
N ASP A 392 7.32 -0.71 -7.30
CA ASP A 392 6.48 0.46 -7.56
C ASP A 392 7.35 1.73 -7.71
N ALA A 393 7.26 2.48 -8.81
CA ALA A 393 8.11 3.65 -9.04
C ALA A 393 7.70 4.89 -8.21
N TYR A 394 8.66 5.46 -7.46
CA TYR A 394 8.48 6.69 -6.67
C TYR A 394 9.28 7.85 -7.26
N GLY A 395 8.88 9.08 -6.93
CA GLY A 395 9.38 10.30 -7.57
C GLY A 395 8.25 11.29 -7.86
N GLY A 396 8.52 12.24 -8.75
CA GLY A 396 7.56 13.24 -9.19
C GLY A 396 6.83 13.94 -8.04
N ALA A 397 5.51 14.07 -8.17
CA ALA A 397 4.63 14.68 -7.17
C ALA A 397 4.64 13.97 -5.80
N ILE A 398 5.01 12.69 -5.71
CA ILE A 398 5.12 11.97 -4.43
C ILE A 398 6.25 12.57 -3.59
N ASN A 399 7.41 12.78 -4.21
CA ASN A 399 8.63 13.22 -3.54
C ASN A 399 8.76 14.76 -3.42
N ARG A 400 7.88 15.53 -4.07
CA ARG A 400 7.79 16.99 -3.89
C ARG A 400 7.02 17.43 -2.64
N VAL A 401 6.27 16.51 -2.00
CA VAL A 401 5.66 16.76 -0.69
C VAL A 401 6.71 16.59 0.41
N HIS A 402 6.82 17.52 1.36
CA HIS A 402 7.84 17.44 2.40
C HIS A 402 7.50 16.32 3.42
N PRO A 403 8.47 15.52 3.92
CA PRO A 403 8.22 14.38 4.83
C PRO A 403 7.37 14.66 6.07
N HIS A 404 7.32 15.92 6.51
CA HIS A 404 6.58 16.35 7.71
C HIS A 404 5.21 17.01 7.41
N ASP A 405 4.84 17.23 6.14
CA ASP A 405 3.54 17.81 5.74
C ASP A 405 2.35 16.85 5.94
N THR A 406 2.68 15.56 6.10
CA THR A 406 1.76 14.42 6.23
C THR A 406 2.41 13.42 7.16
N ALA A 407 1.64 12.54 7.81
CA ALA A 407 2.21 11.41 8.54
C ALA A 407 3.00 10.44 7.64
N PHE A 408 2.68 10.36 6.34
CA PHE A 408 3.43 9.56 5.36
C PHE A 408 4.81 10.18 5.08
N VAL A 409 5.86 9.56 5.62
CA VAL A 409 7.25 10.08 5.64
C VAL A 409 8.07 9.74 4.38
N HIS A 410 7.64 8.75 3.57
CA HIS A 410 8.43 8.13 2.48
C HIS A 410 8.49 8.99 1.20
N ARG A 411 9.04 10.21 1.31
CA ARG A 411 9.03 11.25 0.27
C ARG A 411 10.37 11.43 -0.46
N LYS A 412 11.30 10.50 -0.30
CA LYS A 412 12.67 10.60 -0.86
C LYS A 412 13.13 9.29 -1.51
N GLU A 413 12.21 8.40 -1.86
CA GLU A 413 12.50 7.05 -2.35
C GLU A 413 12.43 7.00 -3.88
N LEU A 414 13.19 6.10 -4.49
CA LEU A 414 13.14 5.81 -5.93
C LEU A 414 12.04 4.77 -6.23
N PHE A 415 11.83 3.80 -5.35
CA PHE A 415 10.77 2.81 -5.45
C PHE A 415 10.49 2.14 -4.10
N SER A 416 9.31 1.52 -3.95
CA SER A 416 9.09 0.44 -2.98
C SER A 416 9.15 -0.91 -3.65
N ALA A 417 9.74 -1.91 -2.98
CA ALA A 417 9.53 -3.31 -3.30
C ALA A 417 8.47 -3.90 -2.36
N GLN A 418 7.39 -4.43 -2.93
CA GLN A 418 6.52 -5.38 -2.26
C GLN A 418 7.04 -6.79 -2.53
N LEU A 419 7.25 -7.55 -1.47
CA LEU A 419 7.62 -8.96 -1.50
C LEU A 419 6.35 -9.74 -1.15
N TYR A 420 5.88 -10.62 -2.03
CA TYR A 420 4.57 -11.29 -1.91
C TYR A 420 4.70 -12.79 -2.11
N VAL A 421 3.88 -13.55 -1.37
CA VAL A 421 3.68 -14.99 -1.54
C VAL A 421 2.24 -15.35 -1.25
N SER A 422 1.69 -16.32 -1.99
CA SER A 422 0.40 -16.92 -1.69
C SER A 422 0.42 -18.44 -1.76
N TRP A 423 -0.63 -19.09 -1.26
CA TRP A 423 -0.73 -20.55 -1.20
C TRP A 423 -2.18 -21.07 -1.24
N GLY A 424 -2.36 -22.20 -1.93
CA GLY A 424 -3.53 -23.05 -1.78
C GLY A 424 -3.54 -23.81 -0.43
N SER A 425 -4.57 -24.62 -0.20
CA SER A 425 -4.72 -25.47 0.99
C SER A 425 -3.60 -26.52 1.19
N HIS A 426 -2.88 -26.86 0.12
CA HIS A 426 -1.98 -28.03 0.09
C HIS A 426 -0.50 -27.69 0.31
N HIS A 427 -0.11 -26.42 0.40
CA HIS A 427 1.27 -26.02 0.70
C HIS A 427 1.42 -25.65 2.18
N ALA A 428 2.53 -26.06 2.79
CA ALA A 428 2.85 -25.68 4.16
C ALA A 428 3.14 -24.16 4.27
N GLU A 429 2.26 -23.43 4.97
CA GLU A 429 2.42 -21.99 5.23
C GLU A 429 3.82 -21.65 5.78
N HIS A 430 4.36 -22.51 6.66
CA HIS A 430 5.65 -22.31 7.31
C HIS A 430 6.82 -22.12 6.32
N SER A 431 6.96 -22.98 5.30
CA SER A 431 8.08 -22.90 4.35
C SER A 431 7.94 -21.69 3.41
N THR A 432 6.71 -21.35 3.04
CA THR A 432 6.39 -20.16 2.25
C THR A 432 6.68 -18.85 3.02
N LEU A 433 6.34 -18.78 4.32
CA LEU A 433 6.74 -17.66 5.18
C LEU A 433 8.26 -17.59 5.38
N LYS A 434 8.94 -18.75 5.48
CA LYS A 434 10.41 -18.77 5.59
C LYS A 434 11.07 -18.14 4.36
N TRP A 435 10.68 -18.52 3.15
CA TRP A 435 11.19 -17.89 1.90
C TRP A 435 10.97 -16.38 1.89
N LEU A 436 9.79 -15.92 2.33
CA LEU A 436 9.46 -14.49 2.40
C LEU A 436 10.37 -13.73 3.38
N ARG A 437 10.66 -14.31 4.56
CA ARG A 437 11.62 -13.76 5.53
C ARG A 437 13.05 -13.78 4.98
N ASP A 438 13.48 -14.88 4.38
CA ASP A 438 14.82 -15.03 3.81
C ASP A 438 15.09 -13.98 2.72
N LEU A 439 14.12 -13.75 1.82
CA LEU A 439 14.22 -12.72 0.78
C LEU A 439 14.21 -11.30 1.37
N HIS A 440 13.31 -11.02 2.31
CA HIS A 440 13.26 -9.72 3.00
C HIS A 440 14.57 -9.40 3.73
N ALA A 441 15.18 -10.38 4.40
CA ALA A 441 16.47 -10.23 5.05
C ALA A 441 17.61 -9.99 4.05
N ARG A 442 17.62 -10.70 2.91
CA ARG A 442 18.63 -10.51 1.85
C ARG A 442 18.58 -9.15 1.17
N LEU A 443 17.41 -8.50 1.12
CA LEU A 443 17.26 -7.17 0.52
C LEU A 443 17.45 -6.02 1.52
N ALA A 444 17.37 -6.26 2.83
CA ALA A 444 17.49 -5.23 3.85
C ALA A 444 18.82 -4.42 3.79
N PRO A 445 20.01 -5.01 3.49
CA PRO A 445 21.26 -4.25 3.31
C PRO A 445 21.28 -3.29 2.10
N HIS A 446 20.27 -3.34 1.24
CA HIS A 446 20.13 -2.50 0.05
C HIS A 446 18.97 -1.51 0.15
N ALA A 447 18.09 -1.68 1.15
CA ALA A 447 16.94 -0.83 1.41
C ALA A 447 17.33 0.46 2.15
N SER A 448 16.38 1.39 2.27
CA SER A 448 16.54 2.64 3.04
C SER A 448 16.19 2.52 4.53
N GLY A 449 15.81 1.33 5.00
CA GLY A 449 15.32 1.05 6.36
C GLY A 449 13.83 1.33 6.58
N PHE A 450 13.13 1.81 5.54
CA PHE A 450 11.69 2.08 5.57
C PHE A 450 10.88 0.98 4.86
N ALA A 451 9.62 0.84 5.25
CA ALA A 451 8.62 -0.07 4.69
C ALA A 451 7.28 0.67 4.51
N TYR A 452 6.32 0.11 3.76
CA TYR A 452 5.04 0.77 3.49
C TYR A 452 3.92 0.23 4.39
N GLN A 453 3.27 1.12 5.16
CA GLN A 453 2.24 0.79 6.16
C GLN A 453 0.95 0.18 5.59
N ASN A 454 0.66 0.28 4.29
CA ASN A 454 -0.42 -0.50 3.67
C ASN A 454 0.03 -1.91 3.25
N TYR A 455 1.33 -2.13 3.01
CA TYR A 455 1.94 -3.46 2.86
C TYR A 455 2.36 -3.98 4.25
N ILE A 456 1.39 -4.00 5.17
CA ILE A 456 1.58 -4.18 6.62
C ILE A 456 2.11 -5.59 6.97
N ASP A 457 3.22 -5.65 7.70
CA ASP A 457 3.91 -6.88 8.10
C ASP A 457 3.80 -7.08 9.63
N PRO A 458 3.11 -8.13 10.11
CA PRO A 458 2.95 -8.38 11.55
C PRO A 458 4.23 -8.87 12.24
N GLU A 459 5.28 -9.21 11.49
CA GLU A 459 6.58 -9.64 12.03
C GLU A 459 7.63 -8.50 12.08
N LEU A 460 7.28 -7.28 11.64
CA LEU A 460 8.24 -6.18 11.53
C LEU A 460 8.54 -5.57 12.90
N ALA A 461 9.71 -5.87 13.47
CA ALA A 461 10.10 -5.41 14.81
C ALA A 461 10.18 -3.87 14.94
N SER A 462 10.97 -3.21 14.09
CA SER A 462 11.24 -1.75 14.18
C SER A 462 10.18 -0.89 13.46
N TRP A 463 8.92 -1.30 13.51
CA TRP A 463 7.84 -0.77 12.67
C TRP A 463 7.57 0.73 12.88
N GLN A 464 7.83 1.28 14.06
CA GLN A 464 7.66 2.71 14.36
C GLN A 464 8.56 3.55 13.44
N HIS A 465 9.84 3.18 13.37
CA HIS A 465 10.79 3.83 12.48
C HIS A 465 10.49 3.48 11.01
N ALA A 466 10.27 2.20 10.72
CA ALA A 466 10.14 1.74 9.33
C ALA A 466 8.89 2.30 8.62
N TYR A 467 7.79 2.55 9.32
CA TYR A 467 6.56 3.12 8.74
C TYR A 467 6.43 4.64 8.89
N TYR A 468 6.96 5.22 9.97
CA TYR A 468 6.70 6.62 10.32
C TYR A 468 7.97 7.46 10.55
N GLY A 469 9.13 6.84 10.81
CA GLY A 469 10.39 7.54 11.01
C GLY A 469 10.29 8.62 12.09
N SER A 470 10.76 9.82 11.77
CA SER A 470 10.68 11.00 12.64
C SER A 470 9.25 11.55 12.85
N ASN A 471 8.23 11.07 12.11
CA ASN A 471 6.83 11.42 12.38
C ASN A 471 6.22 10.61 13.54
N TRP A 472 6.89 9.56 14.04
CA TRP A 472 6.34 8.67 15.07
C TRP A 472 5.89 9.40 16.35
N THR A 473 6.75 10.22 16.95
CA THR A 473 6.43 10.95 18.19
C THR A 473 5.17 11.80 18.04
N ARG A 474 5.05 12.54 16.93
CA ARG A 474 3.88 13.37 16.64
C ARG A 474 2.60 12.55 16.41
N LEU A 475 2.70 11.31 15.92
CA LEU A 475 1.55 10.40 15.86
C LEU A 475 1.12 9.94 17.26
N VAL A 476 2.08 9.68 18.17
CA VAL A 476 1.80 9.38 19.58
C VAL A 476 1.15 10.57 20.29
N ASP A 477 1.60 11.80 20.04
CA ASP A 477 0.99 13.01 20.62
C ASP A 477 -0.44 13.24 20.13
N VAL A 478 -0.71 13.03 18.84
CA VAL A 478 -2.08 13.08 18.28
C VAL A 478 -2.94 11.94 18.82
N LYS A 479 -2.39 10.73 18.98
CA LYS A 479 -3.08 9.60 19.62
C LYS A 479 -3.51 9.97 21.04
N ARG A 480 -2.56 10.40 21.89
CA ARG A 480 -2.80 10.87 23.26
C ARG A 480 -3.86 11.99 23.35
N ARG A 481 -3.97 12.84 22.32
CA ARG A 481 -4.96 13.95 22.27
C ARG A 481 -6.38 13.53 21.89
N TYR A 482 -6.54 12.54 21.00
CA TYR A 482 -7.85 12.19 20.40
C TYR A 482 -8.38 10.81 20.82
N ASP A 483 -7.54 9.99 21.45
CA ASP A 483 -7.86 8.67 21.99
C ASP A 483 -6.87 8.33 23.14
N PRO A 484 -6.98 9.00 24.31
CA PRO A 484 -6.03 8.86 25.42
C PRO A 484 -6.07 7.47 26.07
N ASP A 485 -7.23 6.82 26.05
CA ASP A 485 -7.49 5.51 26.66
C ASP A 485 -7.12 4.34 25.73
N ASP A 486 -6.61 4.63 24.52
CA ASP A 486 -6.28 3.68 23.47
C ASP A 486 -7.46 2.76 23.06
N PHE A 487 -8.67 3.33 22.98
CA PHE A 487 -9.89 2.60 22.60
C PHE A 487 -9.80 2.01 21.18
N PHE A 488 -9.18 2.75 20.25
CA PHE A 488 -8.93 2.31 18.88
C PHE A 488 -7.53 1.72 18.70
N HIS A 489 -7.36 0.46 19.09
CA HIS A 489 -6.16 -0.33 18.79
C HIS A 489 -6.47 -1.68 18.13
N PHE A 490 -5.60 -2.06 17.19
CA PHE A 490 -5.48 -3.40 16.62
C PHE A 490 -4.15 -4.02 17.07
N ARG A 491 -4.01 -5.35 16.93
CA ARG A 491 -2.77 -6.06 17.30
C ARG A 491 -1.58 -5.47 16.57
N LEU A 492 -0.61 -4.89 17.29
CA LEU A 492 0.58 -4.33 16.66
C LEU A 492 1.55 -5.43 16.20
N PRO A 493 2.45 -5.17 15.24
CA PRO A 493 3.56 -6.07 14.95
C PRO A 493 4.37 -6.35 16.21
N SER A 494 4.86 -7.59 16.34
CA SER A 494 5.54 -8.17 17.52
C SER A 494 4.68 -8.55 18.76
N GLU A 495 3.36 -8.32 18.77
CA GLU A 495 2.48 -8.89 19.81
C GLU A 495 2.32 -10.42 19.65
N HIS A 496 3.21 -11.17 20.30
CA HIS A 496 3.11 -12.63 20.42
C HIS A 496 1.86 -13.05 21.23
N PRO A 497 1.32 -14.27 21.05
CA PRO A 497 0.13 -14.73 21.79
C PRO A 497 0.31 -14.92 23.31
N ALA A 498 1.48 -14.61 23.86
CA ALA A 498 1.82 -14.83 25.27
C ALA A 498 2.31 -13.52 25.92
N GLY A 499 1.43 -12.90 26.71
CA GLY A 499 1.80 -11.88 27.69
C GLY A 499 1.41 -10.42 27.37
N LEU A 500 0.69 -9.83 28.34
CA LEU A 500 0.68 -8.39 28.68
C LEU A 500 0.13 -7.36 27.67
N ALA A 501 -1.14 -7.00 27.89
CA ALA A 501 -1.58 -5.62 27.75
C ALA A 501 -0.78 -4.68 28.69
N ARG A 502 -0.89 -3.35 28.49
CA ARG A 502 -0.14 -2.25 29.16
C ARG A 502 1.33 -2.03 28.74
N SER A 503 1.92 -2.89 27.93
CA SER A 503 3.34 -2.81 27.52
C SER A 503 3.73 -1.50 26.81
N ALA A 504 2.85 -0.94 25.96
CA ALA A 504 3.15 0.25 25.15
C ALA A 504 3.46 1.53 25.94
N LEU A 505 2.81 1.77 27.09
CA LEU A 505 3.10 2.97 27.91
C LEU A 505 4.38 2.83 28.75
N LEU A 506 4.76 1.60 29.12
CA LEU A 506 5.91 1.34 29.98
C LEU A 506 7.24 1.34 29.21
N ALA A 507 7.22 0.89 27.95
CA ALA A 507 8.39 0.94 27.07
C ALA A 507 8.89 2.38 26.83
N ASP A 508 7.96 3.34 26.64
CA ASP A 508 8.31 4.76 26.50
C ASP A 508 8.97 5.29 27.79
N ARG A 509 8.42 5.02 28.98
CA ARG A 509 9.07 5.44 30.25
C ARG A 509 10.49 4.91 30.41
N ALA A 510 10.76 3.65 30.06
CA ALA A 510 12.11 3.09 30.10
C ALA A 510 13.06 3.78 29.11
N TYR A 511 12.58 4.09 27.90
CA TYR A 511 13.35 4.82 26.89
C TYR A 511 13.64 6.28 27.29
N GLN A 512 12.66 6.99 27.84
CA GLN A 512 12.84 8.35 28.36
C GLN A 512 13.78 8.38 29.58
N LEU A 513 13.72 7.39 30.48
CA LEU A 513 14.68 7.26 31.59
C LEU A 513 16.11 7.02 31.09
N GLY A 514 16.29 6.18 30.06
CA GLY A 514 17.59 5.99 29.41
C GLY A 514 18.14 7.29 28.80
N LEU A 515 17.30 8.07 28.12
CA LEU A 515 17.68 9.37 27.57
C LEU A 515 17.94 10.44 28.66
N ALA A 516 17.20 10.40 29.77
CA ALA A 516 17.42 11.29 30.91
C ALA A 516 18.76 11.00 31.62
N HIS A 517 19.08 9.73 31.87
CA HIS A 517 20.39 9.33 32.41
C HIS A 517 21.54 9.66 31.45
N LEU A 518 21.36 9.50 30.13
CA LEU A 518 22.36 9.90 29.14
C LEU A 518 22.58 11.42 29.08
N ARG A 519 21.56 12.25 29.36
CA ARG A 519 21.75 13.71 29.52
C ARG A 519 22.44 14.06 30.84
N ALA A 520 21.99 13.47 31.96
CA ALA A 520 22.62 13.67 33.25
C ALA A 520 24.12 13.29 33.26
N ALA A 521 24.51 12.25 32.51
CA ALA A 521 25.91 11.84 32.33
C ALA A 521 26.74 12.74 31.38
N VAL A 522 26.12 13.71 30.70
CA VAL A 522 26.78 14.69 29.83
C VAL A 522 26.83 16.08 30.47
N ASP A 523 25.80 16.45 31.23
CA ASP A 523 25.70 17.76 31.89
C ASP A 523 26.52 17.86 33.21
N THR A 524 27.07 16.75 33.73
CA THR A 524 27.87 16.72 34.96
C THR A 524 29.34 17.13 34.76
N GLN A 525 29.59 18.43 34.60
CA GLN A 525 30.86 19.06 35.00
C GLN A 525 30.76 19.53 36.46
N PRO A 526 31.81 19.35 37.30
CA PRO A 526 31.69 19.57 38.74
C PRO A 526 31.72 21.07 39.11
N ARG A 527 30.77 21.48 39.96
CA ARG A 527 30.83 22.76 40.70
C ARG A 527 30.81 22.50 42.20
N GLY A 528 31.94 22.81 42.85
CA GLY A 528 32.07 23.17 44.27
C GLY A 528 31.45 22.23 45.31
N LEU A 529 32.29 21.42 45.97
CA LEU A 529 31.96 20.78 47.24
C LEU A 529 33.15 20.88 48.20
N ALA A 530 33.25 22.04 48.86
CA ALA A 530 34.12 22.29 50.01
C ALA A 530 33.57 23.53 50.76
N LEU A 531 33.22 23.36 52.02
CA LEU A 531 32.81 24.43 52.96
C LEU A 531 33.29 23.99 54.35
N GLN A 532 33.72 24.94 55.19
CA GLN A 532 34.55 24.73 56.39
C GLN A 532 35.99 24.27 55.98
N LEU A 533 37.08 24.87 56.45
CA LEU A 533 37.37 25.58 57.70
C LEU A 533 38.27 26.82 57.49
N GLY A 534 38.36 27.71 58.49
CA GLY A 534 39.55 28.52 58.76
C GLY A 534 39.59 29.96 58.19
N ASP A 535 40.02 30.88 59.04
CA ASP A 535 40.18 32.32 58.80
C ASP A 535 41.39 32.67 57.91
N GLY A 536 41.40 33.86 57.28
CA GLY A 536 42.60 34.36 56.56
C GLY A 536 42.42 35.68 55.80
N HIS A 537 43.42 36.57 55.88
CA HIS A 537 43.40 37.93 55.31
C HIS A 537 43.70 38.06 53.80
N ARG A 538 43.05 39.06 53.17
CA ARG A 538 43.52 40.07 52.17
C ARG A 538 44.41 39.70 50.95
N ALA A 539 44.07 40.36 49.83
CA ALA A 539 44.88 40.68 48.64
C ALA A 539 45.29 39.50 47.72
N GLY A 540 45.57 39.70 46.42
CA GLY A 540 45.58 40.92 45.59
C GLY A 540 45.54 40.61 44.07
N ALA A 541 45.85 41.61 43.22
CA ALA A 541 45.87 41.50 41.74
C ALA A 541 46.85 40.41 41.21
N GLY A 542 46.78 39.91 39.96
CA GLY A 542 45.93 40.24 38.80
C GLY A 542 46.47 39.55 37.51
N ALA A 543 46.23 40.16 36.34
CA ALA A 543 46.74 39.81 35.00
C ALA A 543 46.17 38.57 34.23
N ARG A 544 46.14 38.73 32.90
CA ARG A 544 45.98 37.72 31.82
C ARG A 544 47.31 37.74 30.98
N PRO A 545 47.50 37.12 29.78
CA PRO A 545 46.63 36.23 28.98
C PRO A 545 47.30 35.04 28.23
N LEU A 546 46.44 34.16 27.66
CA LEU A 546 46.57 33.45 26.36
C LEU A 546 47.60 32.31 26.10
N ARG A 547 47.17 31.40 25.19
CA ARG A 547 47.89 30.27 24.54
C ARG A 547 48.25 29.09 25.47
N GLY A 548 48.29 27.83 25.02
CA GLY A 548 47.94 27.25 23.71
C GLY A 548 47.77 25.71 23.79
N ALA A 549 47.03 25.11 22.85
CA ALA A 549 46.60 23.70 22.96
C ALA A 549 47.64 22.69 22.43
N ALA A 550 48.30 21.93 23.33
CA ALA A 550 49.28 20.90 22.93
C ALA A 550 49.37 19.64 23.82
N LEU A 551 48.45 19.38 24.77
CA LEU A 551 48.66 18.35 25.81
C LEU A 551 47.44 17.47 26.16
N ALA A 552 46.67 17.01 25.16
CA ALA A 552 45.49 16.15 25.36
C ALA A 552 45.49 14.80 24.59
N ARG A 553 46.58 14.41 23.91
CA ARG A 553 46.65 13.15 23.13
C ARG A 553 47.37 11.97 23.80
N ARG A 554 47.74 12.08 25.10
CA ARG A 554 48.52 11.04 25.83
C ARG A 554 47.82 10.46 27.09
N ARG A 555 46.50 10.59 27.23
CA ARG A 555 45.70 10.00 28.34
C ARG A 555 44.43 9.22 27.91
N LEU A 556 44.39 8.71 26.68
CA LEU A 556 43.31 7.83 26.17
C LEU A 556 43.82 6.47 25.63
N ARG A 557 44.92 5.95 26.20
CA ARG A 557 45.43 4.59 25.94
C ARG A 557 45.66 3.76 27.21
N SER A 558 45.12 4.19 28.35
CA SER A 558 45.29 3.54 29.68
C SER A 558 43.96 3.24 30.38
N LEU A 559 42.84 3.19 29.63
CA LEU A 559 41.49 2.86 30.14
C LEU A 559 40.78 1.82 29.26
N ALA A 560 41.56 0.98 28.58
CA ALA A 560 41.06 -0.07 27.68
C ALA A 560 41.58 -1.48 28.06
N ALA A 561 42.14 -1.63 29.26
CA ALA A 561 42.87 -2.83 29.70
C ALA A 561 42.45 -3.34 31.09
N GLU A 562 41.23 -3.05 31.55
CA GLU A 562 40.70 -3.62 32.80
C GLU A 562 39.16 -3.62 32.83
N ARG A 563 38.54 -4.74 32.38
CA ARG A 563 37.18 -5.23 32.70
C ARG A 563 36.83 -6.49 31.89
N ARG A 564 37.44 -7.62 32.24
CA ARG A 564 37.09 -8.98 31.76
C ARG A 564 37.19 -10.00 32.92
N ALA A 565 36.32 -9.91 33.93
CA ALA A 565 36.19 -10.95 34.96
C ALA A 565 34.85 -10.87 35.73
N GLY A 566 33.85 -11.67 35.32
CA GLY A 566 32.70 -12.07 36.15
C GLY A 566 31.70 -10.99 36.63
N PRO A 567 30.65 -11.38 37.38
CA PRO A 567 30.29 -12.75 37.77
C PRO A 567 28.95 -13.23 37.14
N LEU A 568 29.00 -14.06 36.10
CA LEU A 568 27.88 -14.93 35.71
C LEU A 568 27.88 -16.20 36.60
N ARG A 569 27.60 -16.04 37.90
CA ARG A 569 27.68 -17.17 38.86
C ARG A 569 26.75 -17.10 40.08
N GLN A 570 25.54 -16.55 39.93
CA GLN A 570 24.56 -16.53 41.04
C GLN A 570 23.08 -16.51 40.60
N LEU A 571 22.69 -17.37 39.66
CA LEU A 571 21.27 -17.65 39.37
C LEU A 571 21.05 -19.05 38.78
N ARG A 572 21.70 -20.03 39.42
CA ARG A 572 21.45 -21.46 39.29
C ARG A 572 21.43 -22.02 40.72
N ASP A 573 20.63 -23.06 40.94
CA ASP A 573 20.43 -23.74 42.24
C ASP A 573 19.64 -22.96 43.30
N ARG A 574 18.32 -22.84 43.08
CA ARG A 574 17.29 -22.94 44.13
C ARG A 574 15.95 -23.40 43.53
N LEU A 575 15.24 -24.27 44.25
CA LEU A 575 13.87 -24.77 44.00
C LEU A 575 13.65 -25.74 42.81
N LEU A 576 14.04 -27.01 43.03
CA LEU A 576 13.17 -28.17 42.79
C LEU A 576 12.87 -28.80 44.15
N PRO A 577 11.62 -29.21 44.42
CA PRO A 577 11.21 -30.63 44.34
C PRO A 577 9.80 -30.79 43.73
N THR A 578 9.28 -31.94 43.28
CA THR A 578 9.76 -33.32 42.93
C THR A 578 8.74 -33.88 41.87
N CYS A 579 8.60 -35.16 41.44
CA CYS A 579 8.96 -36.49 41.95
C CYS A 579 9.27 -37.50 40.81
N SER A 580 9.59 -38.73 41.24
CA SER A 580 9.50 -40.06 40.61
C SER A 580 8.90 -40.23 39.20
N GLY A 581 9.50 -41.03 38.30
CA GLY A 581 10.79 -41.73 38.39
C GLY A 581 10.92 -42.94 37.42
N LEU A 582 12.10 -43.59 37.44
CA LEU A 582 12.44 -44.89 36.80
C LEU A 582 12.51 -44.90 35.25
N ARG A 583 13.45 -45.58 34.57
CA ARG A 583 14.82 -46.06 34.91
C ARG A 583 15.51 -46.55 33.60
N LEU A 584 16.85 -46.37 33.48
CA LEU A 584 17.78 -47.17 32.62
C LEU A 584 17.60 -47.05 31.06
N LEU A 585 18.59 -47.17 30.17
CA LEU A 585 20.05 -47.43 30.25
C LEU A 585 20.82 -46.74 29.07
N HIS A 586 22.08 -46.35 29.33
CA HIS A 586 23.33 -46.35 28.52
C HIS A 586 23.33 -46.99 27.08
N VAL A 587 24.20 -46.63 26.11
CA VAL A 587 25.15 -45.49 25.89
C VAL A 587 25.55 -45.40 24.38
N ALA A 588 26.54 -44.57 24.03
CA ALA A 588 27.18 -44.36 22.69
C ALA A 588 27.68 -45.67 21.98
N ALA A 589 28.16 -45.69 20.73
CA ALA A 589 28.76 -44.62 19.89
C ALA A 589 28.68 -44.88 18.36
N ARG A 590 29.44 -44.09 17.57
CA ARG A 590 29.68 -44.25 16.12
C ARG A 590 30.52 -45.52 15.82
N GLY A 591 30.33 -46.18 14.67
CA GLY A 591 31.38 -47.08 14.15
C GLY A 591 31.05 -48.00 12.97
N LEU A 592 31.54 -47.63 11.78
CA LEU A 592 31.89 -48.50 10.64
C LEU A 592 30.79 -49.39 9.99
N ALA A 593 31.16 -50.01 8.87
CA ALA A 593 30.32 -50.89 8.06
C ALA A 593 31.18 -52.02 7.47
N LEU A 594 30.58 -53.22 7.29
CA LEU A 594 30.81 -54.19 6.20
C LEU A 594 30.20 -55.55 6.56
N LEU A 595 29.34 -56.09 5.70
CA LEU A 595 29.18 -57.54 5.49
C LEU A 595 28.82 -57.81 4.01
N LEU A 596 29.54 -58.80 3.46
CA LEU A 596 29.44 -59.58 2.21
C LEU A 596 28.19 -59.34 1.30
N ARG A 597 28.26 -59.12 -0.04
CA ARG A 597 28.99 -59.77 -1.17
C ARG A 597 28.70 -61.26 -1.43
N SER A 598 27.93 -61.56 -2.49
CA SER A 598 28.27 -62.59 -3.50
C SER A 598 27.27 -62.65 -4.69
N HIS A 599 27.77 -62.40 -5.92
CA HIS A 599 27.54 -63.08 -7.23
C HIS A 599 26.10 -63.48 -7.70
N LEU A 600 25.74 -63.47 -8.99
CA LEU A 600 26.47 -63.85 -10.21
C LEU A 600 26.23 -62.96 -11.47
N THR A 601 27.02 -63.26 -12.50
CA THR A 601 27.10 -62.79 -13.91
C THR A 601 25.82 -63.00 -14.76
N SER A 602 25.62 -62.42 -15.98
CA SER A 602 26.61 -62.17 -17.06
C SER A 602 26.27 -61.03 -18.07
N ARG A 603 27.20 -60.77 -19.00
CA ARG A 603 27.08 -59.97 -20.26
C ARG A 603 26.77 -60.94 -21.44
N ALA A 604 26.68 -60.60 -22.74
CA ALA A 604 27.13 -59.49 -23.62
C ALA A 604 26.29 -59.58 -24.95
N ARG A 605 26.39 -58.82 -26.06
CA ARG A 605 26.95 -57.54 -26.59
C ARG A 605 27.05 -57.70 -28.14
N VAL A 606 27.16 -56.61 -28.93
CA VAL A 606 27.36 -56.58 -30.44
C VAL A 606 26.01 -56.76 -31.20
N LYS A 607 25.70 -56.23 -32.41
CA LYS A 607 26.43 -55.59 -33.56
C LYS A 607 25.70 -54.32 -34.12
N GLY A 608 26.08 -53.86 -35.32
CA GLY A 608 25.35 -52.92 -36.24
C GLY A 608 25.57 -53.36 -37.71
N PRO A 609 25.31 -52.57 -38.80
CA PRO A 609 24.99 -51.13 -38.89
C PRO A 609 23.81 -50.77 -39.89
N LEU A 610 23.84 -49.55 -40.48
CA LEU A 610 22.95 -48.92 -41.52
C LEU A 610 23.15 -49.51 -42.97
N PRO A 611 22.49 -49.07 -44.09
CA PRO A 611 21.56 -47.92 -44.35
C PRO A 611 20.32 -48.21 -45.27
N GLY A 612 19.57 -47.18 -45.76
CA GLY A 612 18.60 -47.31 -46.88
C GLY A 612 17.78 -46.04 -47.27
N PHE A 613 17.58 -45.80 -48.58
CA PHE A 613 16.69 -44.78 -49.21
C PHE A 613 15.27 -45.37 -49.49
N ASN A 614 14.21 -44.71 -50.02
CA ASN A 614 14.10 -43.63 -51.02
C ASN A 614 12.74 -42.85 -51.00
N ARG A 615 12.48 -41.98 -52.01
CA ARG A 615 11.34 -41.04 -52.21
C ARG A 615 10.26 -41.51 -53.24
N HIS A 616 9.27 -40.64 -53.51
CA HIS A 616 8.33 -40.56 -54.68
C HIS A 616 7.05 -41.45 -54.61
N GLU A 617 5.86 -41.10 -55.14
CA GLU A 617 5.27 -39.81 -55.59
C GLU A 617 3.71 -39.83 -55.66
N HIS A 618 3.07 -38.77 -56.21
CA HIS A 618 1.62 -38.66 -56.45
C HIS A 618 1.11 -39.52 -57.64
N PRO A 619 -0.22 -39.78 -57.73
CA PRO A 619 -1.03 -39.07 -58.76
C PRO A 619 -2.45 -38.63 -58.30
N ARG A 620 -3.21 -37.98 -59.20
CA ARG A 620 -4.58 -37.44 -59.00
C ARG A 620 -5.63 -38.10 -59.92
N ALA A 621 -6.88 -38.24 -59.45
CA ALA A 621 -8.11 -38.34 -60.27
C ALA A 621 -9.35 -38.11 -59.36
N ARG A 622 -10.56 -37.69 -59.81
CA ARG A 622 -11.04 -36.99 -61.03
C ARG A 622 -12.41 -36.34 -60.69
N THR A 623 -12.89 -35.38 -61.49
CA THR A 623 -14.23 -34.75 -61.38
C THR A 623 -15.23 -35.29 -62.41
N PRO A 624 -16.54 -35.00 -62.24
CA PRO A 624 -17.51 -34.87 -63.36
C PRO A 624 -18.28 -33.53 -63.36
N ALA A 625 -19.07 -33.26 -64.42
CA ALA A 625 -19.92 -32.07 -64.64
C ALA A 625 -21.01 -32.35 -65.72
N ALA A 626 -22.02 -31.53 -66.06
CA ALA A 626 -22.37 -30.15 -65.64
C ALA A 626 -23.90 -29.99 -65.33
N ARG A 627 -24.83 -29.33 -66.06
CA ARG A 627 -24.80 -28.51 -67.30
C ARG A 627 -26.04 -27.57 -67.42
N VAL A 628 -25.81 -26.25 -67.45
CA VAL A 628 -26.52 -25.14 -68.17
C VAL A 628 -28.04 -25.23 -68.51
N ALA A 629 -28.82 -24.17 -68.20
CA ALA A 629 -30.00 -23.73 -68.98
C ALA A 629 -30.35 -22.22 -68.77
N ARG A 630 -31.24 -21.63 -69.61
CA ARG A 630 -31.60 -20.19 -69.66
C ARG A 630 -33.01 -19.93 -70.25
N ALA A 631 -33.53 -18.68 -70.12
CA ALA A 631 -34.72 -18.09 -70.79
C ALA A 631 -36.11 -18.50 -70.19
N ARG A 632 -37.25 -17.75 -70.29
CA ARG A 632 -37.76 -16.57 -71.09
C ARG A 632 -39.04 -15.99 -70.34
N ARG A 633 -39.91 -14.99 -70.69
CA ARG A 633 -40.16 -14.05 -71.84
C ARG A 633 -41.10 -12.81 -71.49
N ARG A 634 -40.65 -11.74 -70.78
CA ARG A 634 -41.23 -10.35 -70.80
C ARG A 634 -42.56 -10.08 -69.99
N ALA A 635 -43.17 -8.87 -69.86
CA ALA A 635 -43.06 -7.60 -70.64
C ALA A 635 -43.55 -6.26 -69.99
N ARG A 636 -43.00 -5.11 -70.49
CA ARG A 636 -43.47 -3.67 -70.46
C ARG A 636 -43.59 -2.98 -69.07
N HIS A 637 -43.45 -1.66 -68.87
CA HIS A 637 -43.20 -0.46 -69.72
C HIS A 637 -41.87 0.29 -69.35
N GLY A 638 -41.55 1.43 -70.01
CA GLY A 638 -40.43 2.36 -69.72
C GLY A 638 -40.85 3.84 -69.94
N PRO A 639 -39.96 4.86 -70.06
CA PRO A 639 -38.50 4.81 -70.36
C PRO A 639 -37.58 5.72 -69.47
N CYS A 640 -36.37 6.04 -69.95
CA CYS A 640 -35.32 6.94 -69.37
C CYS A 640 -35.14 8.20 -70.30
N PRO A 641 -34.18 9.18 -70.17
CA PRO A 641 -32.78 9.08 -69.67
C PRO A 641 -32.05 10.30 -68.98
N ARG A 642 -30.93 9.99 -68.30
CA ARG A 642 -29.59 10.66 -68.19
C ARG A 642 -29.35 12.21 -68.07
N ARG A 643 -28.51 12.54 -67.06
CA ARG A 643 -27.32 13.48 -67.02
C ARG A 643 -27.45 14.98 -67.40
N ALA A 644 -27.01 15.88 -66.48
CA ALA A 644 -25.97 16.91 -66.72
C ALA A 644 -25.43 17.60 -65.42
N ARG A 645 -24.31 18.31 -65.55
CA ARG A 645 -23.64 19.36 -64.71
C ARG A 645 -23.25 20.51 -65.70
N PRO A 646 -22.67 21.71 -65.38
CA PRO A 646 -21.82 22.10 -64.21
C PRO A 646 -21.97 23.58 -63.70
N HIS A 647 -21.01 24.05 -62.87
CA HIS A 647 -20.61 25.45 -62.54
C HIS A 647 -21.53 26.34 -61.66
N ALA A 648 -21.04 27.34 -60.89
CA ALA A 648 -19.69 27.61 -60.33
C ALA A 648 -19.67 28.73 -59.25
N ALA A 649 -18.64 28.73 -58.37
CA ALA A 649 -18.17 29.84 -57.50
C ALA A 649 -19.14 30.33 -56.38
N ARG A 650 -18.75 31.11 -55.34
CA ARG A 650 -17.47 31.76 -54.91
C ARG A 650 -17.21 31.55 -53.40
N ALA A 651 -16.02 31.90 -52.93
CA ALA A 651 -15.67 32.24 -51.54
C ALA A 651 -14.43 33.19 -51.53
N PRO A 652 -13.96 33.70 -50.39
CA PRO A 652 -14.65 34.41 -49.29
C PRO A 652 -14.45 35.95 -49.46
N PRO A 653 -14.33 36.76 -48.39
CA PRO A 653 -12.98 37.21 -48.00
C PRO A 653 -12.76 37.39 -46.48
N SER A 654 -11.49 37.61 -46.10
CA SER A 654 -11.05 38.07 -44.78
C SER A 654 -10.36 39.44 -44.88
N ALA A 655 -10.42 40.26 -43.82
CA ALA A 655 -9.69 41.52 -43.71
C ALA A 655 -9.36 41.86 -42.25
N ALA A 656 -8.34 42.70 -42.00
CA ALA A 656 -7.90 43.10 -40.67
C ALA A 656 -7.17 44.46 -40.67
N ARG A 657 -7.04 45.09 -39.48
CA ARG A 657 -6.36 46.40 -39.19
C ARG A 657 -7.19 47.64 -39.64
N ALA A 658 -7.10 48.83 -39.02
CA ALA A 658 -6.30 49.32 -37.88
C ALA A 658 -6.86 50.61 -37.21
N ARG A 659 -6.38 50.94 -35.98
CA ARG A 659 -6.34 52.28 -35.29
C ARG A 659 -7.69 53.00 -35.07
N GLY A 660 -8.22 53.10 -33.84
CA GLY A 660 -7.90 54.11 -32.79
C GLY A 660 -9.23 54.69 -32.23
N ARG A 661 -9.37 55.37 -31.07
CA ARG A 661 -8.49 55.93 -30.01
C ARG A 661 -9.01 55.56 -28.59
N GLU A 662 -8.31 55.95 -27.52
CA GLU A 662 -8.82 55.93 -26.11
C GLU A 662 -10.01 56.91 -25.91
N PRO A 663 -10.74 56.79 -24.78
CA PRO A 663 -10.43 57.69 -23.64
C PRO A 663 -10.22 57.00 -22.28
N ARG A 664 -9.75 57.78 -21.30
CA ARG A 664 -9.29 57.38 -19.95
C ARG A 664 -10.37 57.44 -18.85
N PRO A 665 -10.14 56.86 -17.66
CA PRO A 665 -11.21 56.59 -16.66
C PRO A 665 -11.48 57.74 -15.66
N ALA A 666 -12.69 57.72 -15.09
CA ALA A 666 -13.12 58.55 -13.96
C ALA A 666 -12.84 57.90 -12.58
N ARG A 667 -12.96 58.68 -11.50
CA ARG A 667 -12.64 58.28 -10.10
C ARG A 667 -13.77 58.65 -9.11
N HIS A 668 -13.77 57.99 -7.95
CA HIS A 668 -14.47 58.37 -6.70
C HIS A 668 -16.03 58.32 -6.80
N ALA A 669 -16.82 58.15 -5.72
CA ALA A 669 -16.64 58.49 -4.30
C ALA A 669 -17.09 57.39 -3.31
N GLY A 670 -17.22 57.75 -2.01
CA GLY A 670 -17.46 56.84 -0.87
C GLY A 670 -18.84 56.94 -0.18
N PRO A 671 -19.01 56.32 1.01
CA PRO A 671 -20.34 55.98 1.56
C PRO A 671 -20.71 56.60 2.94
N PRO A 672 -21.96 56.43 3.40
CA PRO A 672 -22.39 56.37 4.81
C PRO A 672 -22.76 54.93 5.25
N GLY A 673 -22.93 54.56 6.53
CA GLY A 673 -22.61 55.24 7.80
C GLY A 673 -23.34 54.65 9.03
N LEU A 674 -22.62 54.44 10.15
CA LEU A 674 -23.11 54.11 11.53
C LEU A 674 -23.76 52.70 11.71
N TRP A 675 -23.75 52.04 12.88
CA TRP A 675 -23.97 52.48 14.28
C TRP A 675 -22.94 51.98 15.34
N SER A 676 -23.13 52.48 16.58
CA SER A 676 -22.44 52.26 17.89
C SER A 676 -22.22 50.80 18.35
N SER A 677 -21.45 50.45 19.40
CA SER A 677 -20.72 51.16 20.49
C SER A 677 -19.44 50.35 20.85
N GLY A 678 -18.52 50.68 21.78
CA GLY A 678 -18.36 51.74 22.79
C GLY A 678 -16.95 51.64 23.41
N ALA A 679 -16.51 52.61 24.23
CA ALA A 679 -15.13 52.71 24.74
C ALA A 679 -15.01 52.46 26.27
N PRO A 680 -13.78 52.35 26.80
CA PRO A 680 -13.28 53.49 27.59
C PRO A 680 -11.89 54.00 27.16
N ARG A 681 -11.39 55.05 27.83
CA ARG A 681 -10.31 55.95 27.37
C ARG A 681 -8.96 55.68 28.06
N GLY A 682 -7.86 55.90 27.32
CA GLY A 682 -6.51 56.06 27.86
C GLY A 682 -5.69 57.09 27.06
N ARG A 683 -5.41 58.26 27.65
CA ARG A 683 -4.47 59.28 27.14
C ARG A 683 -3.03 58.90 27.53
N ALA A 684 -1.93 59.41 26.98
CA ALA A 684 -1.56 59.99 25.67
C ALA A 684 -0.01 60.20 25.73
N ARG A 685 0.77 60.10 24.65
CA ARG A 685 1.19 61.23 23.78
C ARG A 685 2.22 60.74 22.73
N ARG A 686 2.35 61.53 21.65
CA ARG A 686 3.54 61.89 20.82
C ARG A 686 4.89 61.19 21.06
N ALA A 687 5.78 61.01 20.06
CA ALA A 687 5.70 61.16 18.59
C ALA A 687 7.05 60.72 17.95
N ALA A 688 7.07 60.53 16.61
CA ALA A 688 8.27 60.47 15.74
C ALA A 688 9.29 59.33 16.01
N ALA A 689 10.25 59.01 15.12
CA ALA A 689 10.23 58.94 13.65
C ALA A 689 11.44 58.09 13.18
N SER A 690 11.32 57.43 12.01
CA SER A 690 12.43 56.89 11.22
C SER A 690 13.40 58.04 10.79
N PRO A 691 14.72 57.82 10.45
CA PRO A 691 15.13 56.82 9.45
C PRO A 691 16.54 56.17 9.50
N VAL A 692 16.61 54.99 8.87
CA VAL A 692 17.62 54.49 7.89
C VAL A 692 19.13 54.83 8.06
N GLY A 693 19.91 53.77 8.35
CA GLY A 693 21.19 53.48 7.67
C GLY A 693 22.48 54.16 8.20
N PRO A 694 23.65 53.90 7.57
CA PRO A 694 23.89 53.07 6.37
C PRO A 694 24.75 51.80 6.64
N ARG A 695 25.33 51.24 5.58
CA ARG A 695 26.10 49.98 5.52
C ARG A 695 27.53 50.11 6.09
N ALA A 696 28.06 48.98 6.55
CA ALA A 696 29.35 48.44 6.12
C ALA A 696 29.13 46.96 5.72
#